data_AF-A0A1V4K4D4-F1
#
_entry.id   AF-A0A1V4K4D4-F1
#
_cell.length_a   1.000
_cell.length_b   1.000
_cell.length_c   1.000
_cell.angle_alpha   90.00
_cell.angle_beta   90.00
_cell.angle_gamma   90.00
#
_symmetry.space_group_name_H-M   'P 1'
#
loop_
_entity.id
_entity.type
_entity.pdbx_description
1 polymer ?
#
loop_
_entity_poly.entity_id
_entity_poly.type
_entity_poly.pdbx_seq_one_letter_code
_entity_poly.pdbx_strand_id
1 'polypeptide(L)'
;MEIRCGGLLFSSRFDSGNLAHVEQVGPPGAGGGPAAWGAALPAADYEFKVWTRPDCAQTEYENGNRSWFYFSVQGGAPGKLIKLHILNMNKQSRLYSQGMSPFVRTLPARPRWERIRERPSFEVVETQFVLSFVHRFLEHRGATTYFAFCYPFSYTECQEMLAQLDSRFQECQHMSPSSPLDSIYYHRELLCHSLDKLRVDLLTVTSCHGMLEQREPRLDKLFPDTSTPRPRRFAGKRVFFLSSRVHPGETPSSFVFNGFLDFILREEDPRAQMLRRMFVFKLIPMLNPDGVVRGHYRTDSRGVNLNRQYLNPDAELHPAVYGAKAVLLYHHVHSRVPPGSPDWRTYVSPLSTSLLSTKSSNHSVRSSVPSSELSELEKANNLRNSAGAWRASTRLSPSQEARLSAAPAAAPGEDPAPWILPASRSTEHCEEEAGGPPAAPLPETIPPRDSGLAYYVDLHGHASKRGCFMYGNSFSNENDQVNPGGVGESLHGYRICIQALLLDRPKIATASLGKYLEVLRSHQNRPAKCLTVLWALGQAGFADLHEGLKVWLGVMLPVLGIKTLSPYAVSYLDRLLMMHPNLTKGFGMIGPKDFFPLLDFAFMPNNSLPPSLQEQLRRLYPRLKVLAFGARPEAALHTYFPSFLSRATPSCPPGMKKELLTSLSQCLSLDPLSFGVWRQLYTKHLSQSSLLLNHLLESWDSSSKTVRQSLQETVRSFKVTNEELAARGSSGAQDVAACDAACKELLRRMRGRGFPWQRLLLVLLVFAAGFLLHDVRTHGSFQASSSARLLRDWGVLPAWQRAWHTVWHGCRQGLRWLERSLPGLGSGAAAVLQPQLELLWAGSVEVALFVSQQCSALLAQLRSGLPWLAEWVRTVPRALEGTRDPSGATAHGGL
;
A
#
# COMPACT_ATOMS: atom_id res chain seq x y z
N MET A 1 40.07 -26.34 -23.27
CA MET A 1 40.53 -27.74 -23.42
C MET A 1 40.10 -28.25 -24.78
N GLU A 2 40.78 -29.22 -25.39
CA GLU A 2 40.35 -29.88 -26.63
C GLU A 2 40.47 -31.41 -26.48
N ILE A 3 39.43 -32.14 -26.87
CA ILE A 3 39.33 -33.60 -26.72
C ILE A 3 38.75 -34.20 -27.99
N ARG A 4 39.44 -35.19 -28.58
CA ARG A 4 38.87 -36.02 -29.65
C ARG A 4 38.30 -37.30 -29.05
N CYS A 5 37.00 -37.55 -29.25
CA CYS A 5 36.31 -38.72 -28.72
C CYS A 5 35.19 -39.15 -29.66
N GLY A 6 35.09 -40.45 -29.98
CA GLY A 6 34.04 -40.99 -30.84
C GLY A 6 33.93 -40.34 -32.23
N GLY A 7 35.07 -39.95 -32.82
CA GLY A 7 35.11 -39.26 -34.12
C GLY A 7 34.72 -37.78 -34.07
N LEU A 8 34.40 -37.22 -32.90
CA LEU A 8 34.06 -35.82 -32.71
C LEU A 8 35.18 -35.07 -31.99
N LEU A 9 35.28 -33.76 -32.24
CA LEU A 9 36.18 -32.85 -31.53
C LEU A 9 35.36 -31.98 -30.58
N PHE A 10 35.62 -32.12 -29.28
CA PHE A 10 35.07 -31.28 -28.23
C PHE A 10 36.07 -30.19 -27.85
N SER A 11 35.63 -28.93 -27.71
CA SER A 11 36.50 -27.83 -27.30
C SER A 11 35.83 -26.91 -26.29
N SER A 12 36.62 -26.41 -25.34
CA SER A 12 36.28 -25.32 -24.42
C SER A 12 37.37 -24.25 -24.42
N ARG A 13 38.22 -24.22 -25.46
CA ARG A 13 39.36 -23.30 -25.56
C ARG A 13 38.90 -21.93 -26.07
N PHE A 14 38.04 -21.27 -25.32
CA PHE A 14 37.51 -19.94 -25.60
C PHE A 14 37.02 -19.31 -24.29
N ASP A 15 36.78 -18.00 -24.31
CA ASP A 15 36.28 -17.23 -23.17
C ASP A 15 35.02 -17.88 -22.58
N SER A 16 35.01 -18.08 -21.26
CA SER A 16 33.93 -18.72 -20.51
C SER A 16 33.73 -20.22 -20.79
N GLY A 17 34.61 -20.84 -21.57
CA GLY A 17 34.54 -22.27 -21.86
C GLY A 17 34.79 -23.14 -20.63
N ASN A 18 33.93 -24.13 -20.39
CA ASN A 18 34.10 -25.12 -19.31
C ASN A 18 33.76 -26.54 -19.82
N LEU A 19 34.81 -27.38 -19.85
CA LEU A 19 34.81 -28.81 -20.18
C LEU A 19 36.03 -29.45 -19.50
N ALA A 20 35.83 -30.60 -18.85
CA ALA A 20 36.88 -31.34 -18.14
C ALA A 20 37.24 -32.68 -18.80
N HIS A 21 36.24 -33.48 -19.18
CA HIS A 21 36.45 -34.81 -19.75
C HIS A 21 35.25 -35.22 -20.59
N VAL A 22 35.48 -36.12 -21.56
CA VAL A 22 34.44 -36.69 -22.42
C VAL A 22 34.75 -38.17 -22.64
N GLU A 23 33.74 -39.00 -22.48
CA GLU A 23 33.81 -40.45 -22.69
C GLU A 23 32.66 -40.88 -23.60
N GLN A 24 32.94 -41.72 -24.60
CA GLN A 24 31.92 -42.30 -25.48
C GLN A 24 31.21 -43.45 -24.77
N VAL A 25 29.88 -43.42 -24.78
CA VAL A 25 29.08 -44.57 -24.33
C VAL A 25 29.09 -45.60 -25.45
N GLY A 26 29.60 -46.81 -25.16
CA GLY A 26 29.64 -47.91 -26.12
C GLY A 26 28.23 -48.35 -26.57
N PRO A 27 28.11 -49.12 -27.67
CA PRO A 27 26.83 -49.68 -28.06
C PRO A 27 26.23 -50.50 -26.91
N PRO A 28 24.89 -50.51 -26.73
CA PRO A 28 24.25 -51.29 -25.67
C PRO A 28 24.55 -52.78 -25.87
N GLY A 29 25.56 -53.29 -25.18
CA GLY A 29 26.00 -54.68 -25.27
C GLY A 29 25.46 -55.50 -24.10
N ALA A 30 24.55 -56.42 -24.41
CA ALA A 30 24.38 -57.76 -23.83
C ALA A 30 24.62 -57.97 -22.31
N GLY A 31 24.20 -57.03 -21.45
CA GLY A 31 24.16 -57.21 -19.99
C GLY A 31 22.74 -57.05 -19.49
N GLY A 32 22.03 -58.16 -19.27
CA GLY A 32 20.64 -58.18 -18.84
C GLY A 32 20.44 -57.56 -17.45
N GLY A 33 19.69 -56.45 -17.41
CA GLY A 33 19.07 -55.91 -16.21
C GLY A 33 17.89 -55.03 -16.63
N PRO A 34 16.69 -55.17 -16.04
CA PRO A 34 15.52 -54.43 -16.47
C PRO A 34 15.71 -52.94 -16.13
N ALA A 35 16.01 -52.17 -17.16
CA ALA A 35 16.12 -50.73 -17.11
C ALA A 35 14.70 -50.13 -17.04
N ALA A 36 14.24 -49.79 -15.84
CA ALA A 36 12.98 -49.06 -15.61
C ALA A 36 13.15 -47.60 -16.08
N TRP A 37 13.10 -47.37 -17.39
CA TRP A 37 13.33 -46.05 -17.98
C TRP A 37 12.00 -45.34 -18.21
N GLY A 38 11.66 -44.41 -17.32
CA GLY A 38 10.55 -43.48 -17.52
C GLY A 38 10.85 -42.49 -18.65
N ALA A 39 9.94 -42.41 -19.62
CA ALA A 39 9.91 -41.46 -20.75
C ALA A 39 11.27 -41.27 -21.47
N ALA A 40 11.72 -42.31 -22.18
CA ALA A 40 13.03 -42.36 -22.82
C ALA A 40 13.22 -41.31 -23.93
N LEU A 41 14.33 -40.57 -23.86
CA LEU A 41 14.89 -39.79 -24.98
C LEU A 41 15.20 -40.73 -26.17
N PRO A 42 15.16 -40.24 -27.42
CA PRO A 42 15.40 -41.07 -28.61
C PRO A 42 16.80 -41.72 -28.59
N ALA A 43 16.90 -42.91 -29.19
CA ALA A 43 18.18 -43.56 -29.45
C ALA A 43 19.08 -42.63 -30.29
N ALA A 44 20.35 -42.49 -29.90
CA ALA A 44 21.27 -41.54 -30.49
C ALA A 44 22.37 -42.24 -31.29
N ASP A 45 22.79 -41.62 -32.40
CA ASP A 45 23.92 -42.10 -33.20
C ASP A 45 25.26 -41.88 -32.49
N TYR A 46 25.31 -40.84 -31.64
CA TYR A 46 26.43 -40.52 -30.77
C TYR A 46 25.94 -40.36 -29.34
N GLU A 47 26.57 -41.03 -28.37
CA GLU A 47 26.23 -40.90 -26.95
C GLU A 47 27.50 -40.70 -26.13
N PHE A 48 27.52 -39.67 -25.30
CA PHE A 48 28.70 -39.30 -24.51
C PHE A 48 28.36 -38.91 -23.08
N LYS A 49 29.24 -39.30 -22.17
CA LYS A 49 29.34 -38.74 -20.82
C LYS A 49 30.30 -37.55 -20.85
N VAL A 50 29.93 -36.47 -20.18
CA VAL A 50 30.65 -35.20 -20.18
C VAL A 50 30.79 -34.72 -18.74
N TRP A 51 32.00 -34.27 -18.40
CA TRP A 51 32.32 -33.70 -17.10
C TRP A 51 32.72 -32.24 -17.24
N THR A 52 32.30 -31.42 -16.28
CA THR A 52 32.72 -30.02 -16.14
C THR A 52 33.81 -29.89 -15.09
N ARG A 53 34.56 -28.79 -15.16
CA ARG A 53 35.54 -28.42 -14.15
C ARG A 53 34.84 -27.71 -12.98
N PRO A 54 35.28 -27.97 -11.74
CA PRO A 54 34.92 -27.11 -10.63
C PRO A 54 35.51 -25.71 -10.81
N ASP A 55 35.00 -24.73 -10.08
CA ASP A 55 35.64 -23.43 -9.98
C ASP A 55 37.06 -23.60 -9.41
N CYS A 56 38.02 -22.87 -10.00
CA CYS A 56 39.44 -22.91 -9.63
C CYS A 56 40.07 -24.31 -9.78
N ALA A 57 39.55 -25.16 -10.65
CA ALA A 57 40.09 -26.49 -10.91
C ALA A 57 41.61 -26.48 -11.13
N GLN A 58 42.30 -27.47 -10.57
CA GLN A 58 43.75 -27.63 -10.70
C GLN A 58 44.57 -26.48 -10.06
N THR A 59 43.99 -25.80 -9.07
CA THR A 59 44.68 -24.81 -8.24
C THR A 59 44.45 -25.09 -6.77
N GLU A 60 45.22 -24.45 -5.89
CA GLU A 60 45.03 -24.53 -4.43
C GLU A 60 43.66 -24.00 -3.96
N TYR A 61 42.96 -23.23 -4.80
CA TYR A 61 41.66 -22.62 -4.50
C TYR A 61 40.47 -23.42 -5.05
N GLU A 62 40.71 -24.63 -5.58
CA GLU A 62 39.67 -25.50 -6.12
C GLU A 62 38.54 -25.70 -5.09
N ASN A 63 37.29 -25.53 -5.53
CA ASN A 63 36.13 -25.66 -4.65
C ASN A 63 34.98 -26.44 -5.28
N GLY A 64 33.93 -26.72 -4.52
CA GLY A 64 32.81 -27.55 -4.95
C GLY A 64 31.83 -26.92 -5.94
N ASN A 65 32.00 -25.66 -6.34
CA ASN A 65 31.09 -25.00 -7.28
C ASN A 65 31.32 -25.54 -8.70
N ARG A 66 30.28 -26.12 -9.30
CA ARG A 66 30.34 -26.88 -10.54
C ARG A 66 28.96 -26.97 -11.18
N SER A 67 28.50 -25.89 -11.82
CA SER A 67 27.21 -25.86 -12.53
C SER A 67 27.28 -25.24 -13.92
N TRP A 68 28.32 -24.46 -14.21
CA TRP A 68 28.51 -23.89 -15.54
C TRP A 68 29.11 -24.93 -16.48
N PHE A 69 28.56 -25.02 -17.70
CA PHE A 69 29.19 -25.70 -18.82
C PHE A 69 29.06 -24.83 -20.05
N TYR A 70 30.12 -24.78 -20.84
CA TYR A 70 30.13 -24.14 -22.15
C TYR A 70 31.23 -24.77 -23.01
N PHE A 71 30.84 -25.52 -24.03
CA PHE A 71 31.77 -26.21 -24.91
C PHE A 71 31.21 -26.31 -26.33
N SER A 72 32.07 -26.59 -27.29
CA SER A 72 31.74 -26.84 -28.68
C SER A 72 32.00 -28.29 -29.06
N VAL A 73 31.31 -28.75 -30.10
CA VAL A 73 31.43 -30.07 -30.71
C VAL A 73 31.49 -29.88 -32.23
N GLN A 74 32.53 -30.43 -32.85
CA GLN A 74 32.74 -30.42 -34.30
C GLN A 74 32.91 -31.85 -34.82
N GLY A 75 32.58 -32.07 -36.10
CA GLY A 75 32.75 -33.36 -36.77
C GLY A 75 31.50 -34.24 -36.77
N GLY A 76 30.37 -33.74 -36.25
CA GLY A 76 29.09 -34.46 -36.28
C GLY A 76 28.57 -34.63 -37.70
N ALA A 77 28.17 -35.84 -38.06
CA ALA A 77 27.57 -36.11 -39.36
C ALA A 77 26.16 -35.48 -39.48
N PRO A 78 25.84 -34.82 -40.60
CA PRO A 78 24.51 -34.30 -40.91
C PRO A 78 23.35 -35.24 -40.55
N GLY A 79 22.32 -34.70 -39.88
CA GLY A 79 21.09 -35.43 -39.54
C GLY A 79 21.20 -36.41 -38.38
N LYS A 80 22.42 -36.70 -37.90
CA LYS A 80 22.67 -37.63 -36.79
C LYS A 80 22.37 -37.01 -35.43
N LEU A 81 21.93 -37.84 -34.49
CA LEU A 81 21.61 -37.45 -33.12
C LEU A 81 22.81 -37.62 -32.19
N ILE A 82 23.12 -36.59 -31.42
CA ILE A 82 24.05 -36.66 -30.29
C ILE A 82 23.27 -36.55 -28.98
N LYS A 83 23.55 -37.47 -28.06
CA LYS A 83 23.06 -37.48 -26.68
C LYS A 83 24.21 -37.22 -25.73
N LEU A 84 24.03 -36.25 -24.84
CA LEU A 84 25.04 -35.79 -23.91
C LEU A 84 24.52 -35.96 -22.48
N HIS A 85 25.33 -36.58 -21.64
CA HIS A 85 25.11 -36.73 -20.20
C HIS A 85 26.13 -35.89 -19.43
N ILE A 86 25.71 -34.75 -18.87
CA ILE A 86 26.55 -33.92 -18.01
C ILE A 86 26.46 -34.47 -16.59
N LEU A 87 27.51 -35.13 -16.09
CA LEU A 87 27.39 -36.00 -14.91
C LEU A 87 27.56 -35.31 -13.55
N ASN A 88 28.49 -34.35 -13.47
CA ASN A 88 29.05 -33.88 -12.20
C ASN A 88 28.56 -32.48 -11.79
N MET A 89 27.33 -32.11 -12.15
CA MET A 89 26.83 -30.79 -11.76
C MET A 89 26.40 -30.76 -10.29
N ASN A 90 26.48 -29.61 -9.61
CA ASN A 90 25.74 -29.42 -8.36
C ASN A 90 24.24 -29.60 -8.62
N LYS A 91 23.48 -29.87 -7.56
CA LYS A 91 22.03 -30.10 -7.63
C LYS A 91 21.27 -28.92 -8.24
N GLN A 92 20.76 -29.09 -9.47
CA GLN A 92 19.95 -28.10 -10.21
C GLN A 92 18.49 -28.53 -10.42
N SER A 93 17.99 -29.53 -9.66
CA SER A 93 16.67 -30.16 -9.87
C SER A 93 15.51 -29.17 -9.92
N ARG A 94 15.55 -28.09 -9.11
CA ARG A 94 14.49 -27.07 -9.06
C ARG A 94 14.37 -26.27 -10.38
N LEU A 95 15.47 -26.01 -11.08
CA LEU A 95 15.42 -25.28 -12.37
C LEU A 95 14.88 -26.16 -13.49
N TYR A 96 15.42 -27.37 -13.61
CA TYR A 96 15.07 -28.27 -14.70
C TYR A 96 13.65 -28.81 -14.53
N SER A 97 13.15 -28.98 -13.30
CA SER A 97 11.73 -29.29 -13.07
C SER A 97 10.79 -28.15 -13.50
N GLN A 98 11.27 -26.89 -13.47
CA GLN A 98 10.55 -25.70 -13.93
C GLN A 98 10.76 -25.38 -15.43
N GLY A 99 11.36 -26.30 -16.19
CA GLY A 99 11.49 -26.18 -17.65
C GLY A 99 12.74 -25.46 -18.14
N MET A 100 13.79 -25.37 -17.33
CA MET A 100 15.11 -24.99 -17.83
C MET A 100 15.58 -25.98 -18.90
N SER A 101 16.20 -25.46 -19.96
CA SER A 101 16.80 -26.23 -21.04
C SER A 101 18.13 -25.60 -21.44
N PRO A 102 19.18 -26.39 -21.71
CA PRO A 102 20.44 -25.89 -22.24
C PRO A 102 20.26 -25.12 -23.55
N PHE A 103 21.28 -24.36 -23.91
CA PHE A 103 21.31 -23.59 -25.14
C PHE A 103 22.27 -24.18 -26.15
N VAL A 104 21.90 -24.06 -27.42
CA VAL A 104 22.66 -24.52 -28.57
C VAL A 104 22.79 -23.43 -29.63
N ARG A 105 23.96 -23.35 -30.26
CA ARG A 105 24.24 -22.48 -31.41
C ARG A 105 25.14 -23.24 -32.37
N THR A 106 24.88 -23.21 -33.67
CA THR A 106 25.70 -23.94 -34.65
C THR A 106 26.27 -22.98 -35.67
N LEU A 107 27.59 -22.81 -35.72
CA LEU A 107 28.23 -21.92 -36.69
C LEU A 107 28.77 -22.70 -37.90
N PRO A 108 28.64 -22.15 -39.13
CA PRO A 108 27.96 -20.91 -39.49
C PRO A 108 26.44 -21.04 -39.70
N ALA A 109 25.90 -22.27 -39.71
CA ALA A 109 24.54 -22.57 -40.17
C ALA A 109 23.39 -21.87 -39.41
N ARG A 110 23.49 -21.78 -38.09
CA ARG A 110 22.52 -21.17 -37.17
C ARG A 110 23.25 -20.34 -36.11
N PRO A 111 23.55 -19.07 -36.41
CA PRO A 111 24.35 -18.23 -35.54
C PRO A 111 23.61 -17.71 -34.30
N ARG A 112 22.30 -17.95 -34.18
CA ARG A 112 21.51 -17.59 -33.01
C ARG A 112 21.48 -18.72 -31.99
N TRP A 113 21.57 -18.36 -30.72
CA TRP A 113 21.34 -19.27 -29.61
C TRP A 113 19.86 -19.67 -29.52
N GLU A 114 19.59 -20.97 -29.57
CA GLU A 114 18.25 -21.55 -29.34
C GLU A 114 18.28 -22.51 -28.15
N ARG A 115 17.14 -22.72 -27.48
CA ARG A 115 17.03 -23.78 -26.47
C ARG A 115 17.09 -25.13 -27.16
N ILE A 116 17.67 -26.13 -26.48
CA ILE A 116 17.49 -27.52 -26.89
C ILE A 116 15.98 -27.81 -26.94
N ARG A 117 15.53 -28.29 -28.10
CA ARG A 117 14.10 -28.46 -28.45
C ARG A 117 13.45 -29.57 -27.66
N GLU A 118 14.17 -30.68 -27.52
CA GLU A 118 13.72 -31.81 -26.73
C GLU A 118 13.89 -31.50 -25.24
N ARG A 119 12.91 -31.91 -24.43
CA ARG A 119 12.96 -31.64 -23.00
C ARG A 119 14.13 -32.42 -22.38
N PRO A 120 15.09 -31.77 -21.71
CA PRO A 120 16.15 -32.49 -21.03
C PRO A 120 15.58 -33.34 -19.88
N SER A 121 16.21 -34.48 -19.64
CA SER A 121 15.96 -35.29 -18.45
C SER A 121 17.09 -35.07 -17.43
N PHE A 122 16.79 -35.31 -16.15
CA PHE A 122 17.81 -35.27 -15.13
C PHE A 122 17.56 -36.32 -14.05
N GLU A 123 18.63 -36.75 -13.41
CA GLU A 123 18.61 -37.68 -12.29
C GLU A 123 19.66 -37.28 -11.27
N VAL A 124 19.55 -37.81 -10.05
CA VAL A 124 20.55 -37.62 -9.00
C VAL A 124 21.11 -38.98 -8.65
N VAL A 125 22.35 -39.24 -9.06
CA VAL A 125 23.06 -40.51 -8.84
C VAL A 125 24.19 -40.24 -7.87
N GLU A 126 24.24 -40.97 -6.74
CA GLU A 126 25.31 -40.87 -5.75
C GLU A 126 25.65 -39.41 -5.36
N THR A 127 24.63 -38.58 -5.17
CA THR A 127 24.68 -37.13 -4.86
C THR A 127 25.09 -36.18 -6.00
N GLN A 128 25.42 -36.70 -7.18
CA GLN A 128 25.72 -35.92 -8.38
C GLN A 128 24.48 -35.69 -9.24
N PHE A 129 24.32 -34.48 -9.77
CA PHE A 129 23.22 -34.16 -10.68
C PHE A 129 23.63 -34.46 -12.12
N VAL A 130 22.97 -35.44 -12.72
CA VAL A 130 23.17 -35.83 -14.11
C VAL A 130 22.11 -35.16 -14.98
N LEU A 131 22.55 -34.34 -15.93
CA LEU A 131 21.68 -33.72 -16.93
C LEU A 131 21.86 -34.42 -18.28
N SER A 132 20.77 -34.90 -18.86
CA SER A 132 20.79 -35.57 -20.15
C SER A 132 19.95 -34.83 -21.18
N PHE A 133 20.50 -34.62 -22.37
CA PHE A 133 19.78 -33.99 -23.47
C PHE A 133 20.29 -34.46 -24.83
N VAL A 134 19.47 -34.28 -25.87
CA VAL A 134 19.80 -34.68 -27.24
C VAL A 134 19.76 -33.50 -28.19
N HIS A 135 20.55 -33.58 -29.25
CA HIS A 135 20.59 -32.60 -30.32
C HIS A 135 20.82 -33.29 -31.66
N ARG A 136 20.20 -32.77 -32.73
CA ARG A 136 20.42 -33.26 -34.09
C ARG A 136 21.40 -32.35 -34.81
N PHE A 137 22.50 -32.90 -35.31
CA PHE A 137 23.45 -32.16 -36.13
C PHE A 137 22.79 -31.66 -37.42
N LEU A 138 23.08 -30.41 -37.78
CA LEU A 138 22.55 -29.77 -38.98
C LEU A 138 23.26 -30.27 -40.25
N GLU A 139 22.62 -30.08 -41.41
CA GLU A 139 23.08 -30.58 -42.71
C GLU A 139 24.27 -29.81 -43.33
N HIS A 140 25.17 -29.27 -42.50
CA HIS A 140 26.32 -28.50 -42.96
C HIS A 140 27.65 -29.17 -42.56
N ARG A 141 28.44 -29.60 -43.55
CA ARG A 141 29.81 -30.11 -43.33
C ARG A 141 30.67 -29.02 -42.67
N GLY A 142 31.46 -29.42 -41.67
CA GLY A 142 32.38 -28.52 -40.97
C GLY A 142 31.73 -27.62 -39.91
N ALA A 143 30.42 -27.72 -39.70
CA ALA A 143 29.73 -26.94 -38.69
C ALA A 143 30.23 -27.25 -37.27
N THR A 144 30.30 -26.21 -36.44
CA THR A 144 30.66 -26.30 -35.02
C THR A 144 29.44 -25.98 -34.17
N THR A 145 28.99 -26.94 -33.37
CA THR A 145 27.84 -26.78 -32.48
C THR A 145 28.30 -26.50 -31.05
N TYR A 146 27.87 -25.38 -30.50
CA TYR A 146 28.14 -24.94 -29.14
C TYR A 146 26.98 -25.30 -28.22
N PHE A 147 27.28 -25.79 -27.03
CA PHE A 147 26.33 -26.11 -25.97
C PHE A 147 26.68 -25.33 -24.70
N ALA A 148 25.69 -24.69 -24.08
CA ALA A 148 25.88 -23.89 -22.88
C ALA A 148 24.77 -24.09 -21.85
N PHE A 149 25.10 -23.92 -20.57
CA PHE A 149 24.16 -24.01 -19.45
C PHE A 149 23.03 -22.98 -19.56
N CYS A 150 23.38 -21.74 -19.86
CA CYS A 150 22.47 -20.63 -20.18
C CYS A 150 23.03 -19.84 -21.38
N TYR A 151 22.34 -18.80 -21.86
CA TYR A 151 22.91 -17.88 -22.85
C TYR A 151 24.26 -17.36 -22.33
N PRO A 152 25.38 -17.63 -23.01
CA PRO A 152 26.66 -17.09 -22.59
C PRO A 152 26.72 -15.59 -22.88
N PHE A 153 27.49 -14.89 -22.04
CA PHE A 153 27.91 -13.51 -22.27
C PHE A 153 29.32 -13.39 -21.68
N SER A 154 30.31 -13.39 -22.57
CA SER A 154 31.72 -13.50 -22.23
C SER A 154 32.32 -12.16 -21.80
N TYR A 155 33.52 -12.17 -21.21
CA TYR A 155 34.22 -10.92 -20.89
C TYR A 155 34.60 -10.17 -22.17
N THR A 156 35.06 -10.89 -23.19
CA THR A 156 35.41 -10.36 -24.51
C THR A 156 34.21 -9.68 -25.18
N GLU A 157 33.05 -10.35 -25.20
CA GLU A 157 31.80 -9.79 -25.73
C GLU A 157 31.39 -8.51 -24.97
N CYS A 158 31.59 -8.47 -23.66
CA CYS A 158 31.34 -7.28 -22.85
C CYS A 158 32.28 -6.13 -23.22
N GLN A 159 33.58 -6.38 -23.33
CA GLN A 159 34.57 -5.36 -23.68
C GLN A 159 34.37 -4.81 -25.10
N GLU A 160 34.04 -5.67 -26.07
CA GLU A 160 33.71 -5.27 -27.44
C GLU A 160 32.46 -4.39 -27.49
N MET A 161 31.40 -4.77 -26.76
CA MET A 161 30.19 -3.95 -26.65
C MET A 161 30.50 -2.57 -26.07
N LEU A 162 31.29 -2.50 -25.00
CA LEU A 162 31.68 -1.22 -24.40
C LEU A 162 32.55 -0.39 -25.34
N ALA A 163 33.47 -0.99 -26.09
CA ALA A 163 34.29 -0.29 -27.09
C ALA A 163 33.44 0.29 -28.25
N GLN A 164 32.36 -0.39 -28.63
CA GLN A 164 31.39 0.15 -29.60
C GLN A 164 30.67 1.37 -29.02
N LEU A 165 30.32 1.34 -27.73
CA LEU A 165 29.73 2.50 -27.05
C LEU A 165 30.72 3.67 -26.93
N ASP A 166 31.99 3.39 -26.64
CA ASP A 166 33.05 4.41 -26.60
C ASP A 166 33.17 5.11 -27.97
N SER A 167 33.15 4.35 -29.06
CA SER A 167 33.14 4.90 -30.43
C SER A 167 31.88 5.73 -30.70
N ARG A 168 30.70 5.23 -30.29
CA ARG A 168 29.42 5.92 -30.52
C ARG A 168 29.30 7.24 -29.76
N PHE A 169 29.84 7.30 -28.54
CA PHE A 169 29.73 8.44 -27.64
C PHE A 169 31.04 9.22 -27.48
N GLN A 170 31.94 9.13 -28.47
CA GLN A 170 33.24 9.79 -28.43
C GLN A 170 33.15 11.29 -28.17
N GLU A 171 32.14 11.97 -28.71
CA GLU A 171 31.89 13.40 -28.52
C GLU A 171 31.68 13.79 -27.04
N CYS A 172 31.25 12.84 -26.19
CA CYS A 172 31.05 13.08 -24.75
C CYS A 172 32.33 13.53 -24.04
N GLN A 173 33.51 13.19 -24.58
CA GLN A 173 34.80 13.58 -24.02
C GLN A 173 35.01 15.09 -24.00
N HIS A 174 34.40 15.80 -24.96
CA HIS A 174 34.54 17.25 -25.13
C HIS A 174 33.40 18.05 -24.51
N MET A 175 32.45 17.38 -23.84
CA MET A 175 31.32 18.06 -23.22
C MET A 175 31.77 18.98 -22.08
N SER A 176 31.09 20.12 -22.00
CA SER A 176 31.25 21.15 -20.97
C SER A 176 29.88 21.50 -20.36
N PRO A 177 29.83 22.26 -19.26
CA PRO A 177 28.58 22.79 -18.72
C PRO A 177 27.77 23.64 -19.72
N SER A 178 28.37 24.09 -20.82
CA SER A 178 27.68 24.80 -21.90
C SER A 178 27.10 23.88 -22.98
N SER A 179 27.30 22.55 -22.89
CA SER A 179 26.68 21.58 -23.79
C SER A 179 25.15 21.54 -23.63
N PRO A 180 24.40 21.12 -24.66
CA PRO A 180 22.94 21.06 -24.57
C PRO A 180 22.47 20.18 -23.41
N LEU A 181 21.50 20.69 -22.64
CA LEU A 181 21.13 20.10 -21.35
C LEU A 181 20.66 18.64 -21.42
N ASP A 182 19.94 18.28 -22.49
CA ASP A 182 19.41 16.92 -22.69
C ASP A 182 20.36 15.95 -23.40
N SER A 183 21.52 16.43 -23.84
CA SER A 183 22.54 15.57 -24.42
C SER A 183 22.96 14.49 -23.41
N ILE A 184 23.20 13.29 -23.93
CA ILE A 184 23.67 12.16 -23.12
C ILE A 184 25.13 12.42 -22.77
N TYR A 185 25.43 12.46 -21.48
CA TYR A 185 26.79 12.35 -20.97
C TYR A 185 27.09 10.88 -20.72
N TYR A 186 28.02 10.31 -21.50
CA TYR A 186 28.55 8.96 -21.32
C TYR A 186 30.04 9.03 -21.02
N HIS A 187 30.48 8.32 -19.99
CA HIS A 187 31.89 8.23 -19.63
C HIS A 187 32.21 6.85 -19.09
N ARG A 188 33.11 6.13 -19.77
CA ARG A 188 33.67 4.85 -19.33
C ARG A 188 35.05 5.09 -18.74
N GLU A 189 35.32 4.47 -17.59
CA GLU A 189 36.63 4.50 -16.96
C GLU A 189 37.01 3.15 -16.34
N LEU A 190 38.31 2.93 -16.18
CA LEU A 190 38.84 1.80 -15.43
C LEU A 190 38.64 2.04 -13.94
N LEU A 191 37.77 1.27 -13.29
CA LEU A 191 37.60 1.34 -11.83
C LEU A 191 38.81 0.74 -11.11
N CYS A 192 39.16 -0.49 -11.46
CA CYS A 192 40.30 -1.22 -10.93
C CYS A 192 40.67 -2.37 -11.88
N HIS A 193 41.82 -2.99 -11.65
CA HIS A 193 42.15 -4.28 -12.23
C HIS A 193 41.65 -5.40 -11.30
N SER A 194 41.18 -6.49 -11.89
CA SER A 194 40.93 -7.74 -11.15
C SER A 194 42.23 -8.44 -10.77
N LEU A 195 42.13 -9.62 -10.14
CA LEU A 195 43.31 -10.40 -9.73
C LEU A 195 44.09 -10.87 -10.96
N ASP A 196 43.40 -11.29 -12.02
CA ASP A 196 44.01 -11.68 -13.31
C ASP A 196 44.36 -10.47 -14.20
N LYS A 197 44.34 -9.25 -13.66
CA LYS A 197 44.63 -7.99 -14.37
C LYS A 197 43.66 -7.67 -15.52
N LEU A 198 42.44 -8.19 -15.47
CA LEU A 198 41.35 -7.78 -16.35
C LEU A 198 40.75 -6.45 -15.89
N ARG A 199 40.13 -5.72 -16.82
CA ARG A 199 39.51 -4.44 -16.51
C ARG A 199 38.17 -4.65 -15.82
N VAL A 200 37.97 -3.95 -14.70
CA VAL A 200 36.64 -3.72 -14.13
C VAL A 200 36.25 -2.30 -14.50
N ASP A 201 35.29 -2.16 -15.41
CA ASP A 201 34.87 -0.85 -15.93
C ASP A 201 33.74 -0.25 -15.08
N LEU A 202 33.77 1.07 -14.91
CA LEU A 202 32.68 1.89 -14.39
C LEU A 202 32.17 2.81 -15.49
N LEU A 203 30.87 2.78 -15.75
CA LEU A 203 30.19 3.70 -16.66
C LEU A 203 29.47 4.77 -15.85
N THR A 204 29.62 6.03 -16.27
CA THR A 204 28.81 7.16 -15.80
C THR A 204 27.89 7.61 -16.92
N VAL A 205 26.58 7.53 -16.71
CA VAL A 205 25.57 7.98 -17.68
C VAL A 205 24.63 9.01 -17.04
N THR A 206 24.42 10.15 -17.68
CA THR A 206 23.45 11.17 -17.22
C THR A 206 23.15 12.18 -18.35
N SER A 207 22.45 13.27 -18.03
CA SER A 207 22.31 14.44 -18.90
C SER A 207 23.17 15.60 -18.41
N CYS A 208 23.42 16.61 -19.26
CA CYS A 208 24.21 17.80 -18.90
C CYS A 208 23.55 18.74 -17.88
N HIS A 209 22.32 18.46 -17.43
CA HIS A 209 21.68 19.24 -16.36
C HIS A 209 22.55 19.23 -15.09
N GLY A 210 22.80 20.40 -14.51
CA GLY A 210 23.62 20.53 -13.29
C GLY A 210 25.09 20.11 -13.46
N MET A 211 25.58 19.93 -14.69
CA MET A 211 26.96 19.57 -14.95
C MET A 211 27.92 20.67 -14.47
N LEU A 212 28.96 20.28 -13.75
CA LEU A 212 29.95 21.17 -13.18
C LEU A 212 31.30 21.06 -13.91
N GLU A 213 32.12 22.10 -13.84
CA GLU A 213 33.50 22.03 -14.33
C GLU A 213 34.34 21.05 -13.50
N GLN A 214 34.06 20.91 -12.20
CA GLN A 214 34.79 19.99 -11.36
C GLN A 214 34.56 18.53 -11.78
N ARG A 215 35.63 17.74 -11.77
CA ARG A 215 35.59 16.29 -11.95
C ARG A 215 35.53 15.58 -10.60
N GLU A 216 35.10 14.33 -10.62
CA GLU A 216 35.15 13.47 -9.44
C GLU A 216 36.61 13.21 -9.02
N PRO A 217 36.91 13.12 -7.72
CA PRO A 217 38.26 12.86 -7.24
C PRO A 217 38.63 11.38 -7.48
N ARG A 218 39.91 11.10 -7.74
CA ARG A 218 40.42 9.71 -7.67
C ARG A 218 40.35 9.25 -6.21
N LEU A 219 39.74 8.08 -6.01
CA LEU A 219 39.65 7.46 -4.69
C LEU A 219 40.89 6.61 -4.44
N ASP A 220 41.22 6.40 -3.16
CA ASP A 220 42.38 5.59 -2.78
C ASP A 220 42.36 4.22 -3.47
N LYS A 221 43.49 3.82 -4.04
CA LYS A 221 43.71 2.54 -4.77
C LYS A 221 42.78 2.28 -5.97
N LEU A 222 42.05 3.28 -6.44
CA LEU A 222 41.11 3.15 -7.55
C LEU A 222 41.44 4.12 -8.67
N PHE A 223 40.89 3.84 -9.85
CA PHE A 223 41.09 4.61 -11.07
C PHE A 223 42.58 4.72 -11.44
N PRO A 224 43.27 3.58 -11.64
CA PRO A 224 44.72 3.54 -11.85
C PRO A 224 45.16 4.14 -13.18
N ASP A 225 44.24 4.25 -14.16
CA ASP A 225 44.51 4.94 -15.42
C ASP A 225 44.49 6.46 -15.20
N THR A 226 45.69 7.06 -15.12
CA THR A 226 45.88 8.49 -14.96
C THR A 226 45.67 9.28 -16.25
N SER A 227 45.71 8.62 -17.41
CA SER A 227 45.56 9.26 -18.73
C SER A 227 44.09 9.63 -19.01
N THR A 228 43.16 8.80 -18.55
CA THR A 228 41.72 9.10 -18.64
C THR A 228 41.29 10.01 -17.49
N PRO A 229 40.77 11.23 -17.75
CA PRO A 229 40.29 12.11 -16.68
C PRO A 229 39.00 11.54 -16.06
N ARG A 230 38.86 11.66 -14.73
CA ARG A 230 37.64 11.26 -14.01
C ARG A 230 36.37 11.95 -14.57
N PRO A 231 35.17 11.37 -14.41
CA PRO A 231 33.93 11.96 -14.90
C PRO A 231 33.62 13.30 -14.23
N ARG A 232 32.81 14.12 -14.90
CA ARG A 232 32.34 15.41 -14.38
C ARG A 232 31.39 15.20 -13.21
N ARG A 233 31.30 16.19 -12.30
CA ARG A 233 30.31 16.20 -11.22
C ARG A 233 28.99 16.81 -11.69
N PHE A 234 27.89 16.41 -11.07
CA PHE A 234 26.56 16.91 -11.38
C PHE A 234 25.85 17.35 -10.10
N ALA A 235 25.50 18.63 -10.00
CA ALA A 235 24.70 19.19 -8.91
C ALA A 235 23.22 18.86 -9.08
N GLY A 236 22.50 18.79 -7.95
CA GLY A 236 21.04 18.57 -7.94
C GLY A 236 20.58 17.17 -8.35
N LYS A 237 21.52 16.22 -8.52
CA LYS A 237 21.24 14.82 -8.89
C LYS A 237 21.78 13.86 -7.85
N ARG A 238 20.95 12.89 -7.47
CA ARG A 238 21.38 11.73 -6.68
C ARG A 238 21.90 10.62 -7.60
N VAL A 239 22.60 9.65 -7.03
CA VAL A 239 23.22 8.55 -7.78
C VAL A 239 22.32 7.32 -7.79
N PHE A 240 22.17 6.73 -8.97
CA PHE A 240 21.62 5.39 -9.16
C PHE A 240 22.80 4.45 -9.48
N PHE A 241 23.10 3.53 -8.56
CA PHE A 241 24.18 2.57 -8.73
C PHE A 241 23.63 1.21 -9.16
N LEU A 242 24.18 0.63 -10.22
CA LEU A 242 23.80 -0.68 -10.75
C LEU A 242 25.04 -1.52 -11.04
N SER A 243 25.08 -2.75 -10.54
CA SER A 243 26.13 -3.72 -10.87
C SER A 243 25.56 -5.05 -11.34
N SER A 244 26.40 -5.85 -12.00
CA SER A 244 26.05 -7.23 -12.37
C SER A 244 27.27 -8.16 -12.37
N ARG A 245 27.02 -9.48 -12.46
CA ARG A 245 28.05 -10.54 -12.57
C ARG A 245 29.09 -10.55 -11.46
N VAL A 246 28.67 -10.37 -10.20
CA VAL A 246 29.53 -10.71 -9.06
C VAL A 246 29.77 -12.24 -8.98
N HIS A 247 28.77 -13.02 -9.39
CA HIS A 247 28.92 -14.45 -9.65
C HIS A 247 29.05 -14.69 -11.17
N PRO A 248 30.10 -15.36 -11.64
CA PRO A 248 30.40 -15.49 -13.06
C PRO A 248 29.33 -16.22 -13.90
N GLY A 249 28.78 -17.32 -13.38
CA GLY A 249 27.83 -18.17 -14.09
C GLY A 249 26.40 -17.61 -14.17
N GLU A 250 26.14 -16.47 -13.51
CA GLU A 250 24.84 -15.81 -13.48
C GLU A 250 24.65 -14.89 -14.71
N THR A 251 24.88 -15.43 -15.92
CA THR A 251 24.81 -14.67 -17.19
C THR A 251 23.50 -13.94 -17.45
N PRO A 252 22.29 -14.36 -16.97
CA PRO A 252 21.07 -13.58 -17.14
C PRO A 252 21.19 -12.14 -16.59
N SER A 253 22.02 -11.92 -15.57
CA SER A 253 22.27 -10.59 -15.01
C SER A 253 22.88 -9.62 -16.04
N SER A 254 23.78 -10.10 -16.92
CA SER A 254 24.36 -9.28 -17.99
C SER A 254 23.33 -8.86 -19.03
N PHE A 255 22.42 -9.75 -19.42
CA PHE A 255 21.39 -9.39 -20.39
C PHE A 255 20.39 -8.37 -19.83
N VAL A 256 20.05 -8.47 -18.55
CA VAL A 256 19.23 -7.45 -17.87
C VAL A 256 19.99 -6.12 -17.75
N PHE A 257 21.27 -6.17 -17.40
CA PHE A 257 22.14 -4.99 -17.36
C PHE A 257 22.21 -4.29 -18.73
N ASN A 258 22.46 -5.05 -19.80
CA ASN A 258 22.55 -4.52 -21.15
C ASN A 258 21.22 -3.92 -21.62
N GLY A 259 20.09 -4.58 -21.34
CA GLY A 259 18.78 -4.01 -21.65
C GLY A 259 18.49 -2.70 -20.89
N PHE A 260 19.02 -2.55 -19.67
CA PHE A 260 18.97 -1.29 -18.93
C PHE A 260 19.89 -0.23 -19.54
N LEU A 261 21.15 -0.60 -19.86
CA LEU A 261 22.14 0.28 -20.46
C LEU A 261 21.63 0.82 -21.82
N ASP A 262 21.11 -0.06 -22.67
CA ASP A 262 20.51 0.30 -23.95
C ASP A 262 19.35 1.28 -23.74
N PHE A 263 18.47 1.03 -22.77
CA PHE A 263 17.35 1.91 -22.47
C PHE A 263 17.80 3.30 -22.01
N ILE A 264 18.74 3.39 -21.06
CA ILE A 264 19.18 4.68 -20.52
C ILE A 264 20.05 5.46 -21.51
N LEU A 265 20.56 4.81 -22.56
CA LEU A 265 21.29 5.43 -23.68
C LEU A 265 20.41 5.79 -24.89
N ARG A 266 19.08 5.62 -24.81
CA ARG A 266 18.17 6.09 -25.86
C ARG A 266 18.03 7.61 -25.79
N GLU A 267 18.39 8.27 -26.88
CA GLU A 267 18.33 9.73 -27.02
C GLU A 267 16.88 10.23 -27.00
N GLU A 268 16.01 9.62 -27.80
CA GLU A 268 14.62 10.04 -28.00
C GLU A 268 13.60 9.42 -27.03
N ASP A 269 14.02 8.57 -26.10
CA ASP A 269 13.08 8.00 -25.12
C ASP A 269 12.83 9.01 -23.98
N PRO A 270 11.62 9.58 -23.85
CA PRO A 270 11.34 10.62 -22.86
C PRO A 270 11.47 10.11 -21.42
N ARG A 271 11.31 8.78 -21.20
CA ARG A 271 11.51 8.18 -19.87
C ARG A 271 13.00 8.18 -19.54
N ALA A 272 13.84 7.78 -20.49
CA ALA A 272 15.28 7.77 -20.32
C ALA A 272 15.84 9.19 -20.16
N GLN A 273 15.37 10.15 -20.96
CA GLN A 273 15.71 11.57 -20.79
C GLN A 273 15.39 12.07 -19.38
N MET A 274 14.16 11.86 -18.91
CA MET A 274 13.75 12.29 -17.57
C MET A 274 14.61 11.67 -16.47
N LEU A 275 14.92 10.38 -16.58
CA LEU A 275 15.79 9.68 -15.63
C LEU A 275 17.21 10.27 -15.63
N ARG A 276 17.78 10.54 -16.80
CA ARG A 276 19.09 11.21 -16.94
C ARG A 276 19.09 12.63 -16.37
N ARG A 277 17.96 13.35 -16.43
CA ARG A 277 17.80 14.67 -15.77
C ARG A 277 17.83 14.56 -14.25
N MET A 278 17.38 13.46 -13.67
CA MET A 278 17.22 13.31 -12.22
C MET A 278 18.37 12.59 -11.54
N PHE A 279 19.02 11.66 -12.24
CA PHE A 279 20.02 10.78 -11.66
C PHE A 279 21.34 10.82 -12.43
N VAL A 280 22.41 10.58 -11.69
CA VAL A 280 23.70 10.14 -12.25
C VAL A 280 23.75 8.62 -12.12
N PHE A 281 23.83 7.92 -13.25
CA PHE A 281 23.92 6.47 -13.26
C PHE A 281 25.38 6.03 -13.16
N LYS A 282 25.71 5.22 -12.15
CA LYS A 282 27.01 4.57 -11.96
C LYS A 282 26.85 3.07 -12.19
N LEU A 283 27.39 2.56 -13.29
CA LEU A 283 27.08 1.22 -13.79
C LEU A 283 28.34 0.37 -13.89
N ILE A 284 28.37 -0.79 -13.23
CA ILE A 284 29.45 -1.79 -13.34
C ILE A 284 28.91 -3.02 -14.10
N PRO A 285 29.27 -3.19 -15.38
CA PRO A 285 28.75 -4.31 -16.19
C PRO A 285 29.18 -5.67 -15.67
N MET A 286 30.38 -5.79 -15.13
CA MET A 286 30.94 -7.08 -14.72
C MET A 286 31.87 -6.93 -13.51
N LEU A 287 31.42 -7.41 -12.35
CA LEU A 287 32.20 -7.39 -11.11
C LEU A 287 33.26 -8.50 -11.04
N ASN A 288 33.05 -9.65 -11.68
CA ASN A 288 33.96 -10.79 -11.62
C ASN A 288 34.44 -11.24 -13.01
N PRO A 289 35.26 -10.44 -13.71
CA PRO A 289 35.74 -10.81 -15.05
C PRO A 289 36.61 -12.08 -15.03
N ASP A 290 37.38 -12.30 -13.96
CA ASP A 290 38.30 -13.44 -13.82
C ASP A 290 37.56 -14.78 -13.85
N GLY A 291 36.54 -14.91 -13.01
CA GLY A 291 35.73 -16.10 -12.99
C GLY A 291 34.94 -16.28 -14.30
N VAL A 292 34.56 -15.19 -14.98
CA VAL A 292 33.86 -15.28 -16.28
C VAL A 292 34.77 -15.88 -17.34
N VAL A 293 35.98 -15.36 -17.52
CA VAL A 293 36.96 -15.85 -18.50
C VAL A 293 37.29 -17.32 -18.26
N ARG A 294 37.42 -17.72 -16.99
CA ARG A 294 37.76 -19.09 -16.58
C ARG A 294 36.61 -20.10 -16.69
N GLY A 295 35.39 -19.64 -17.01
CA GLY A 295 34.20 -20.50 -17.02
C GLY A 295 33.81 -21.00 -15.63
N HIS A 296 34.04 -20.20 -14.60
CA HIS A 296 33.56 -20.46 -13.24
C HIS A 296 32.04 -20.24 -13.16
N TYR A 297 31.45 -20.76 -12.09
CA TYR A 297 30.05 -20.59 -11.77
C TYR A 297 29.82 -19.51 -10.70
N ARG A 298 30.65 -19.47 -9.65
CA ARG A 298 30.37 -18.72 -8.42
C ARG A 298 31.51 -17.84 -7.92
N THR A 299 32.76 -18.28 -8.05
CA THR A 299 33.90 -17.62 -7.38
C THR A 299 34.83 -16.89 -8.34
N ASP A 300 35.65 -15.99 -7.80
CA ASP A 300 36.79 -15.40 -8.52
C ASP A 300 37.93 -16.42 -8.76
N SER A 301 39.11 -15.95 -9.17
CA SER A 301 40.29 -16.78 -9.43
C SER A 301 40.93 -17.39 -8.18
N ARG A 302 40.54 -16.96 -6.96
CA ARG A 302 41.02 -17.47 -5.67
C ARG A 302 39.95 -18.24 -4.90
N GLY A 303 38.89 -18.68 -5.57
CA GLY A 303 37.83 -19.45 -4.94
C GLY A 303 36.96 -18.63 -3.98
N VAL A 304 37.06 -17.30 -3.99
CA VAL A 304 36.31 -16.43 -3.08
C VAL A 304 34.95 -16.09 -3.69
N ASN A 305 33.91 -16.24 -2.87
CA ASN A 305 32.61 -15.66 -3.21
C ASN A 305 32.63 -14.15 -2.93
N LEU A 306 32.80 -13.35 -3.99
CA LEU A 306 32.87 -11.88 -3.90
C LEU A 306 31.61 -11.26 -3.25
N ASN A 307 30.44 -11.88 -3.39
CA ASN A 307 29.20 -11.42 -2.75
C ASN A 307 29.15 -11.71 -1.23
N ARG A 308 30.25 -12.16 -0.62
CA ARG A 308 30.42 -12.25 0.84
C ARG A 308 31.40 -11.21 1.38
N GLN A 309 31.99 -10.40 0.52
CA GLN A 309 33.09 -9.50 0.89
C GLN A 309 32.65 -8.03 1.06
N TYR A 310 31.39 -7.67 0.77
CA TYR A 310 30.93 -6.27 0.85
C TYR A 310 31.06 -5.62 2.24
N LEU A 311 31.01 -6.39 3.33
CA LEU A 311 31.14 -5.85 4.69
C LEU A 311 32.54 -5.30 4.95
N ASN A 312 33.60 -6.01 4.54
CA ASN A 312 34.98 -5.59 4.70
C ASN A 312 35.86 -6.06 3.53
N PRO A 313 35.69 -5.47 2.33
CA PRO A 313 36.48 -5.87 1.17
C PRO A 313 37.91 -5.34 1.30
N ASP A 314 38.86 -6.11 0.77
CA ASP A 314 40.27 -5.73 0.74
C ASP A 314 40.60 -5.27 -0.69
N ALA A 315 41.39 -4.20 -0.82
CA ALA A 315 41.68 -3.59 -2.12
C ALA A 315 42.55 -4.47 -3.03
N GLU A 316 43.41 -5.31 -2.45
CA GLU A 316 44.30 -6.21 -3.20
C GLU A 316 43.64 -7.56 -3.44
N LEU A 317 42.91 -8.10 -2.44
CA LEU A 317 42.30 -9.43 -2.53
C LEU A 317 40.92 -9.41 -3.20
N HIS A 318 40.16 -8.31 -3.05
CA HIS A 318 38.78 -8.17 -3.52
C HIS A 318 38.58 -6.86 -4.30
N PRO A 319 39.45 -6.51 -5.28
CA PRO A 319 39.53 -5.17 -5.86
C PRO A 319 38.21 -4.65 -6.43
N ALA A 320 37.45 -5.50 -7.14
CA ALA A 320 36.17 -5.10 -7.73
C ALA A 320 35.10 -4.71 -6.70
N VAL A 321 35.00 -5.48 -5.61
CA VAL A 321 34.03 -5.23 -4.53
C VAL A 321 34.47 -4.05 -3.67
N TYR A 322 35.78 -3.92 -3.41
CA TYR A 322 36.35 -2.73 -2.78
C TYR A 322 36.02 -1.47 -3.60
N GLY A 323 36.25 -1.51 -4.91
CA GLY A 323 35.94 -0.44 -5.84
C GLY A 323 34.46 -0.06 -5.83
N ALA A 324 33.56 -1.03 -5.97
CA ALA A 324 32.12 -0.80 -5.94
C ALA A 324 31.69 -0.14 -4.61
N LYS A 325 32.17 -0.66 -3.47
CA LYS A 325 31.87 -0.11 -2.14
C LYS A 325 32.41 1.31 -1.95
N ALA A 326 33.64 1.58 -2.38
CA ALA A 326 34.25 2.90 -2.26
C ALA A 326 33.49 3.96 -3.06
N VAL A 327 33.08 3.63 -4.30
CA VAL A 327 32.22 4.51 -5.12
C VAL A 327 30.86 4.74 -4.45
N LEU A 328 30.24 3.70 -3.91
CA LEU A 328 28.97 3.82 -3.17
C LEU A 328 29.11 4.75 -1.96
N LEU A 329 30.11 4.54 -1.11
CA LEU A 329 30.34 5.35 0.09
C LEU A 329 30.68 6.80 -0.26
N TYR A 330 31.49 7.03 -1.29
CA TYR A 330 31.78 8.37 -1.78
C TYR A 330 30.49 9.10 -2.17
N HIS A 331 29.62 8.48 -2.97
CA HIS A 331 28.38 9.12 -3.40
C HIS A 331 27.32 9.23 -2.30
N HIS A 332 27.30 8.30 -1.35
CA HIS A 332 26.45 8.39 -0.16
C HIS A 332 26.67 9.71 0.60
N VAL A 333 27.94 10.11 0.75
CA VAL A 333 28.36 11.30 1.50
C VAL A 333 28.41 12.57 0.62
N HIS A 334 28.94 12.48 -0.60
CA HIS A 334 29.31 13.67 -1.39
C HIS A 334 28.33 14.04 -2.51
N SER A 335 27.33 13.20 -2.80
CA SER A 335 26.29 13.47 -3.80
C SER A 335 24.92 13.79 -3.19
N ARG A 336 24.89 14.21 -1.92
CA ARG A 336 23.66 14.61 -1.23
C ARG A 336 23.00 15.79 -1.95
N VAL A 337 21.68 15.80 -1.95
CA VAL A 337 20.87 16.90 -2.49
C VAL A 337 20.02 17.46 -1.35
N PRO A 338 20.51 18.50 -0.63
CA PRO A 338 19.77 19.13 0.46
C PRO A 338 18.39 19.64 0.02
N PRO A 339 17.39 19.68 0.93
CA PRO A 339 16.11 20.32 0.65
C PRO A 339 16.29 21.75 0.12
N GLY A 340 15.57 22.09 -0.96
CA GLY A 340 15.68 23.41 -1.59
C GLY A 340 16.83 23.57 -2.59
N SER A 341 17.67 22.54 -2.79
CA SER A 341 18.70 22.57 -3.85
C SER A 341 18.07 22.72 -5.23
N PRO A 342 18.73 23.46 -6.16
CA PRO A 342 18.27 23.59 -7.54
C PRO A 342 18.21 22.21 -8.20
N ASP A 343 17.11 21.95 -8.91
CA ASP A 343 16.87 20.69 -9.61
C ASP A 343 16.97 20.87 -11.12
N TRP A 344 16.75 19.80 -11.88
CA TRP A 344 16.78 19.88 -13.33
C TRP A 344 15.84 20.96 -13.92
N ARG A 345 14.73 21.31 -13.26
CA ARG A 345 13.81 22.36 -13.72
C ARG A 345 14.39 23.75 -13.53
N THR A 346 15.27 23.95 -12.56
CA THR A 346 15.97 25.23 -12.38
C THR A 346 16.82 25.57 -13.61
N TYR A 347 17.27 24.56 -14.36
CA TYR A 347 18.09 24.74 -15.56
C TYR A 347 17.25 24.82 -16.85
N VAL A 348 15.94 24.61 -16.79
CA VAL A 348 15.04 24.69 -17.95
C VAL A 348 14.34 26.05 -17.96
N SER A 349 14.49 26.83 -19.03
CA SER A 349 13.76 28.09 -19.20
C SER A 349 12.24 27.84 -19.25
N PRO A 350 11.40 28.65 -18.57
CA PRO A 350 9.93 28.51 -18.55
C PRO A 350 9.27 28.52 -19.94
N LEU A 351 9.96 29.05 -20.96
CA LEU A 351 9.49 29.13 -22.34
C LEU A 351 9.63 27.81 -23.15
N SER A 352 10.39 26.81 -22.66
CA SER A 352 10.58 25.54 -23.38
C SER A 352 9.45 24.53 -23.17
N THR A 353 8.61 24.72 -22.15
CA THR A 353 7.46 23.86 -21.85
C THR A 353 6.40 23.78 -22.95
N SER A 354 6.49 24.64 -23.98
CA SER A 354 5.59 24.64 -25.14
C SER A 354 6.02 23.70 -26.29
N LEU A 355 7.21 23.08 -26.26
CA LEU A 355 7.70 22.25 -27.37
C LEU A 355 7.36 20.76 -27.29
N LEU A 356 6.54 20.34 -26.31
CA LEU A 356 5.75 19.11 -26.43
C LEU A 356 4.47 19.32 -27.29
N SER A 357 4.34 20.47 -27.95
CA SER A 357 3.33 20.72 -28.98
C SER A 357 3.87 20.28 -30.33
N THR A 358 3.32 19.19 -30.86
CA THR A 358 3.41 18.80 -32.27
C THR A 358 3.02 19.99 -33.16
N LYS A 359 4.01 20.70 -33.72
CA LYS A 359 3.84 21.45 -34.97
C LYS A 359 4.58 20.69 -36.06
N SER A 360 3.80 19.99 -36.86
CA SER A 360 4.19 19.59 -38.21
C SER A 360 4.55 20.87 -38.97
N SER A 361 5.81 21.02 -39.35
CA SER A 361 6.23 21.96 -40.38
C SER A 361 6.75 21.15 -41.57
N ASN A 362 5.92 21.11 -42.62
CA ASN A 362 6.27 20.66 -43.94
C ASN A 362 7.53 21.40 -44.43
N HIS A 363 8.63 20.69 -44.58
CA HIS A 363 9.63 20.99 -45.61
C HIS A 363 9.96 19.69 -46.33
N SER A 364 9.75 19.72 -47.64
CA SER A 364 10.01 18.62 -48.56
C SER A 364 11.49 18.51 -48.93
N VAL A 365 11.84 17.33 -49.43
CA VAL A 365 13.10 16.95 -50.12
C VAL A 365 14.25 16.62 -49.16
N ARG A 366 14.84 15.42 -49.10
CA ARG A 366 15.08 14.38 -50.12
C ARG A 366 15.13 13.01 -49.42
N SER A 367 14.31 12.07 -49.87
CA SER A 367 14.25 10.69 -49.38
C SER A 367 15.43 9.87 -49.91
N SER A 368 16.36 9.49 -49.03
CA SER A 368 17.26 8.34 -49.25
C SER A 368 17.91 7.87 -47.94
N VAL A 369 17.14 7.26 -47.03
CA VAL A 369 17.66 6.33 -46.00
C VAL A 369 16.60 5.25 -45.75
N PRO A 370 16.96 3.95 -45.65
CA PRO A 370 16.00 2.87 -45.48
C PRO A 370 15.43 2.86 -44.05
N SER A 371 14.17 2.44 -43.92
CA SER A 371 13.58 2.04 -42.64
C SER A 371 14.50 1.06 -41.91
N SER A 372 15.09 1.43 -40.78
CA SER A 372 15.73 0.45 -39.91
C SER A 372 14.62 -0.38 -39.28
N GLU A 373 14.32 -1.50 -39.91
CA GLU A 373 13.50 -2.54 -39.29
C GLU A 373 14.14 -2.96 -37.97
N LEU A 374 13.30 -3.18 -36.97
CA LEU A 374 13.66 -3.87 -35.73
C LEU A 374 14.50 -5.10 -36.07
N SER A 375 15.60 -5.29 -35.35
CA SER A 375 16.46 -6.45 -35.53
C SER A 375 15.62 -7.73 -35.41
N GLU A 376 15.86 -8.69 -36.28
CA GLU A 376 15.26 -10.02 -36.21
C GLU A 376 15.50 -10.72 -34.85
N LEU A 377 16.44 -10.22 -34.03
CA LEU A 377 16.65 -10.60 -32.63
C LEU A 377 15.52 -10.11 -31.69
N GLU A 378 14.96 -8.92 -31.96
CA GLU A 378 13.87 -8.31 -31.20
C GLU A 378 12.50 -8.84 -31.63
N LYS A 379 12.34 -9.22 -32.91
CA LYS A 379 11.11 -9.85 -33.43
C LYS A 379 10.97 -11.32 -32.95
N ALA A 380 12.06 -12.09 -32.89
CA ALA A 380 12.02 -13.51 -32.55
C ALA A 380 11.78 -13.81 -31.05
N ASN A 381 12.26 -12.95 -30.15
CA ASN A 381 12.07 -13.15 -28.70
C ASN A 381 10.62 -12.92 -28.22
N ASN A 382 9.78 -12.28 -29.05
CA ASN A 382 8.40 -11.92 -28.70
C ASN A 382 7.33 -12.89 -29.23
N LEU A 383 7.68 -13.89 -30.05
CA LEU A 383 6.69 -14.73 -30.75
C LEU A 383 6.60 -16.20 -30.30
N ARG A 384 7.25 -16.61 -29.20
CA ARG A 384 7.24 -18.02 -28.75
C ARG A 384 6.86 -18.29 -27.30
N ASN A 385 6.40 -17.28 -26.56
CA ASN A 385 5.87 -17.45 -25.20
C ASN A 385 4.33 -17.60 -25.13
N SER A 386 3.65 -17.90 -26.25
CA SER A 386 2.21 -18.16 -26.25
C SER A 386 1.89 -19.49 -25.55
N ALA A 387 0.99 -19.40 -24.57
CA ALA A 387 0.58 -20.47 -23.68
C ALA A 387 -0.17 -21.59 -24.42
N GLY A 388 0.30 -22.83 -24.22
CA GLY A 388 -0.40 -24.06 -24.59
C GLY A 388 -0.76 -24.89 -23.35
N ALA A 389 -1.89 -24.57 -22.74
CA ALA A 389 -2.82 -25.43 -21.99
C ALA A 389 -2.25 -26.57 -21.10
N TRP A 390 -1.89 -26.31 -19.83
CA TRP A 390 -1.74 -27.38 -18.82
C TRP A 390 -2.79 -27.26 -17.71
N ARG A 391 -3.63 -28.29 -17.59
CA ARG A 391 -4.67 -28.45 -16.57
C ARG A 391 -4.03 -28.59 -15.18
N ALA A 392 -4.64 -27.93 -14.22
CA ALA A 392 -4.29 -27.99 -12.80
C ALA A 392 -4.57 -29.38 -12.20
N SER A 393 -3.66 -29.86 -11.34
CA SER A 393 -4.00 -30.83 -10.30
C SER A 393 -3.33 -30.45 -8.98
N THR A 394 -4.21 -30.02 -8.08
CA THR A 394 -4.23 -30.06 -6.60
C THR A 394 -2.96 -30.09 -5.72
N ARG A 395 -2.91 -29.05 -4.87
CA ARG A 395 -2.60 -28.98 -3.42
C ARG A 395 -1.29 -29.58 -2.89
N LEU A 396 -0.48 -28.73 -2.24
CA LEU A 396 0.16 -28.96 -0.93
C LEU A 396 0.49 -27.60 -0.28
N SER A 397 0.27 -27.48 1.03
CA SER A 397 0.39 -26.26 1.85
C SER A 397 1.84 -25.99 2.32
N PRO A 398 2.23 -24.72 2.57
CA PRO A 398 3.57 -24.39 3.03
C PRO A 398 3.63 -24.26 4.57
N SER A 399 4.21 -25.26 5.23
CA SER A 399 4.73 -25.11 6.59
C SER A 399 5.82 -26.15 6.80
N GLN A 400 6.97 -25.72 7.32
CA GLN A 400 8.21 -26.46 7.62
C GLN A 400 9.32 -26.35 6.56
N GLU A 401 10.16 -25.31 6.68
CA GLU A 401 11.55 -25.33 6.21
C GLU A 401 12.34 -24.19 6.90
N ALA A 402 12.37 -24.22 8.24
CA ALA A 402 13.26 -23.39 9.06
C ALA A 402 13.90 -24.29 10.12
N ARG A 403 14.88 -25.09 9.68
CA ARG A 403 15.91 -25.76 10.47
C ARG A 403 16.69 -26.64 9.49
N LEU A 404 17.99 -26.37 9.39
CA LEU A 404 19.09 -27.24 8.96
C LEU A 404 20.15 -26.40 8.23
N SER A 405 20.99 -25.71 9.01
CA SER A 405 22.40 -25.40 8.72
C SER A 405 22.97 -24.62 9.90
N ALA A 406 23.25 -25.32 10.99
CA ALA A 406 24.09 -24.83 12.08
C ALA A 406 25.09 -25.94 12.42
N ALA A 407 26.38 -25.61 12.43
CA ALA A 407 27.48 -26.40 12.96
C ALA A 407 28.64 -25.42 13.29
N PRO A 408 29.57 -25.74 14.21
CA PRO A 408 29.50 -25.27 15.59
C PRO A 408 30.64 -24.31 15.98
N ALA A 409 30.49 -23.74 17.17
CA ALA A 409 31.39 -22.78 17.81
C ALA A 409 32.73 -23.40 18.28
N ALA A 410 33.80 -22.58 18.23
CA ALA A 410 35.02 -22.77 19.01
C ALA A 410 35.41 -21.43 19.67
N ALA A 411 35.82 -21.51 20.94
CA ALA A 411 36.12 -20.40 21.85
C ALA A 411 37.59 -19.90 21.72
N PRO A 412 37.95 -18.72 22.30
CA PRO A 412 39.08 -17.90 21.88
C PRO A 412 40.31 -17.97 22.80
N GLY A 413 41.46 -17.52 22.29
CA GLY A 413 42.67 -17.19 23.06
C GLY A 413 43.27 -15.88 22.56
N GLU A 414 43.54 -14.97 23.50
CA GLU A 414 44.09 -13.60 23.40
C GLU A 414 45.61 -13.64 23.03
N ASP A 415 46.21 -12.67 22.31
CA ASP A 415 46.60 -11.32 22.77
C ASP A 415 46.96 -10.35 21.59
N PRO A 416 47.10 -9.02 21.81
CA PRO A 416 46.80 -7.97 20.83
C PRO A 416 47.98 -7.12 20.31
N ALA A 417 47.61 -6.27 19.34
CA ALA A 417 48.38 -5.40 18.44
C ALA A 417 49.00 -4.11 19.03
N PRO A 418 49.62 -3.27 18.17
CA PRO A 418 49.52 -1.82 18.30
C PRO A 418 48.96 -1.10 17.05
N TRP A 419 47.80 -0.43 17.26
CA TRP A 419 47.30 0.92 16.86
C TRP A 419 47.51 1.45 15.41
N ILE A 420 46.62 2.25 14.79
CA ILE A 420 45.86 3.42 15.30
C ILE A 420 44.64 3.71 14.40
N LEU A 421 43.44 3.86 14.99
CA LEU A 421 42.53 5.03 14.86
C LEU A 421 41.44 4.89 15.95
N PRO A 422 41.09 5.96 16.69
CA PRO A 422 40.68 5.81 18.08
C PRO A 422 39.24 5.32 18.24
N ALA A 423 39.09 4.38 19.17
CA ALA A 423 37.87 3.70 19.58
C ALA A 423 37.26 4.35 20.84
N SER A 424 35.95 4.22 21.02
CA SER A 424 35.30 4.25 22.33
C SER A 424 34.39 3.03 22.49
N ARG A 425 34.72 2.19 23.48
CA ARG A 425 34.02 0.96 23.88
C ARG A 425 32.72 1.26 24.65
N SER A 426 31.83 0.28 24.59
CA SER A 426 30.65 0.06 25.43
C SER A 426 31.00 -0.50 26.81
N THR A 427 30.27 -0.09 27.86
CA THR A 427 30.09 -0.83 29.13
C THR A 427 28.78 -0.40 29.81
N GLU A 428 27.94 -1.37 30.20
CA GLU A 428 26.96 -1.31 31.32
C GLU A 428 27.77 -1.57 32.64
N HIS A 429 27.50 -1.11 33.87
CA HIS A 429 26.35 -0.52 34.57
C HIS A 429 26.83 0.15 35.91
N CYS A 430 26.00 1.05 36.49
CA CYS A 430 25.90 1.60 37.88
C CYS A 430 26.81 2.76 38.41
N GLU A 431 26.12 3.90 38.67
CA GLU A 431 26.20 4.96 39.72
C GLU A 431 27.55 5.47 40.29
N GLU A 432 27.89 6.76 40.04
CA GLU A 432 27.79 7.93 40.96
C GLU A 432 28.46 9.19 40.35
N GLU A 433 28.15 10.38 40.89
CA GLU A 433 28.27 11.73 40.30
C GLU A 433 29.70 12.30 40.03
N ALA A 434 29.75 13.25 39.07
CA ALA A 434 30.28 14.62 39.17
C ALA A 434 31.27 15.08 38.05
N GLY A 435 30.80 16.05 37.24
CA GLY A 435 31.57 17.19 36.71
C GLY A 435 32.68 16.97 35.66
N GLY A 436 32.34 17.03 34.36
CA GLY A 436 33.31 17.22 33.27
C GLY A 436 32.64 17.68 31.95
N PRO A 437 33.31 18.48 31.09
CA PRO A 437 32.70 19.14 29.94
C PRO A 437 32.33 18.13 28.83
N PRO A 438 31.32 18.42 27.97
CA PRO A 438 30.76 17.42 27.06
C PRO A 438 31.71 17.06 25.91
N ALA A 439 31.83 15.76 25.63
CA ALA A 439 32.59 15.21 24.51
C ALA A 439 31.92 15.50 23.14
N ALA A 440 32.74 15.65 22.09
CA ALA A 440 32.28 15.91 20.72
C ALA A 440 31.44 14.74 20.14
N PRO A 441 30.43 15.01 19.28
CA PRO A 441 29.50 14.00 18.79
C PRO A 441 30.14 13.05 17.75
N LEU A 442 29.75 11.77 17.80
CA LEU A 442 30.01 10.74 16.77
C LEU A 442 29.59 11.22 15.37
N PRO A 443 30.24 10.79 14.27
CA PRO A 443 29.82 11.17 12.92
C PRO A 443 28.38 10.71 12.69
N GLU A 444 27.49 11.69 12.44
CA GLU A 444 26.07 11.46 12.23
C GLU A 444 25.86 10.43 11.12
N THR A 445 25.15 9.35 11.42
CA THR A 445 24.70 8.40 10.40
C THR A 445 23.74 9.12 9.44
N ILE A 446 24.13 9.27 8.17
CA ILE A 446 23.30 9.94 7.16
C ILE A 446 22.07 9.06 6.87
N PRO A 447 20.85 9.53 7.14
CA PRO A 447 19.65 8.73 6.89
C PRO A 447 19.43 8.54 5.38
N PRO A 448 18.72 7.49 4.94
CA PRO A 448 18.52 7.20 3.51
C PRO A 448 17.92 8.35 2.70
N ARG A 449 17.10 9.21 3.32
CA ARG A 449 16.50 10.38 2.67
C ARG A 449 17.50 11.47 2.29
N ASP A 450 18.59 11.59 3.07
CA ASP A 450 19.62 12.61 2.91
C ASP A 450 20.88 12.07 2.21
N SER A 451 20.92 10.75 1.97
CA SER A 451 21.94 10.07 1.20
C SER A 451 22.02 10.60 -0.22
N GLY A 452 23.25 10.75 -0.74
CA GLY A 452 23.47 11.04 -2.15
C GLY A 452 23.20 9.86 -3.08
N LEU A 453 23.09 8.64 -2.54
CA LEU A 453 22.57 7.48 -3.26
C LEU A 453 21.04 7.48 -3.21
N ALA A 454 20.41 7.44 -4.37
CA ALA A 454 18.98 7.19 -4.50
C ALA A 454 18.68 5.69 -4.54
N TYR A 455 19.49 4.92 -5.28
CA TYR A 455 19.31 3.48 -5.44
C TYR A 455 20.66 2.77 -5.53
N TYR A 456 20.71 1.56 -4.97
CA TYR A 456 21.76 0.57 -5.17
C TYR A 456 21.10 -0.73 -5.59
N VAL A 457 21.52 -1.28 -6.74
CA VAL A 457 20.97 -2.52 -7.31
C VAL A 457 22.13 -3.41 -7.75
N ASP A 458 22.17 -4.64 -7.25
CA ASP A 458 23.07 -5.69 -7.76
C ASP A 458 22.24 -6.81 -8.42
N LEU A 459 22.53 -7.09 -9.69
CA LEU A 459 21.77 -8.04 -10.50
C LEU A 459 22.31 -9.46 -10.35
N HIS A 460 21.41 -10.38 -10.00
CA HIS A 460 21.74 -11.78 -9.74
C HIS A 460 20.86 -12.75 -10.52
N GLY A 461 21.44 -13.90 -10.89
CA GLY A 461 20.73 -15.02 -11.53
C GLY A 461 20.75 -16.26 -10.65
N HIS A 462 19.64 -16.59 -9.99
CA HIS A 462 19.62 -17.72 -9.06
C HIS A 462 19.35 -19.07 -9.73
N ALA A 463 20.19 -20.05 -9.43
CA ALA A 463 20.04 -21.44 -9.85
C ALA A 463 18.90 -22.22 -9.18
N SER A 464 18.01 -21.58 -8.41
CA SER A 464 16.90 -22.28 -7.75
C SER A 464 15.53 -21.77 -8.19
N LYS A 465 15.49 -20.70 -8.99
CA LYS A 465 14.28 -20.07 -9.51
C LYS A 465 14.51 -19.59 -10.94
N ARG A 466 13.49 -19.70 -11.78
CA ARG A 466 13.55 -19.13 -13.14
C ARG A 466 13.62 -17.59 -13.09
N GLY A 467 14.65 -17.00 -13.70
CA GLY A 467 14.75 -15.55 -13.95
C GLY A 467 15.96 -14.86 -13.31
N CYS A 468 16.12 -13.57 -13.61
CA CYS A 468 17.02 -12.66 -12.90
C CYS A 468 16.26 -12.01 -11.75
N PHE A 469 16.89 -11.89 -10.59
CA PHE A 469 16.32 -11.23 -9.41
C PHE A 469 17.17 -10.02 -9.06
N MET A 470 16.52 -9.03 -8.46
CA MET A 470 17.17 -7.84 -7.93
C MET A 470 17.12 -7.94 -6.42
N TYR A 471 18.28 -7.96 -5.78
CA TYR A 471 18.36 -7.87 -4.33
C TYR A 471 18.50 -6.40 -3.96
N GLY A 472 17.51 -5.87 -3.25
CA GLY A 472 17.50 -4.51 -2.73
C GLY A 472 17.00 -4.51 -1.30
N ASN A 473 17.20 -3.40 -0.59
CA ASN A 473 16.69 -3.24 0.77
C ASN A 473 15.20 -3.59 0.82
N SER A 474 14.82 -4.44 1.79
CA SER A 474 13.45 -4.90 1.97
C SER A 474 12.53 -3.70 2.25
N PHE A 475 11.54 -3.49 1.39
CA PHE A 475 10.35 -2.75 1.79
C PHE A 475 9.55 -3.65 2.75
N SER A 476 9.07 -3.06 3.85
CA SER A 476 8.32 -3.76 4.90
C SER A 476 6.99 -4.35 4.43
N ASN A 477 6.51 -3.96 3.24
CA ASN A 477 5.27 -4.46 2.65
C ASN A 477 5.57 -5.20 1.33
N GLU A 478 5.15 -6.46 1.20
CA GLU A 478 5.27 -7.25 -0.05
C GLU A 478 4.58 -6.59 -1.24
N ASN A 479 3.61 -5.73 -0.94
CA ASN A 479 2.83 -4.95 -1.88
C ASN A 479 3.59 -3.76 -2.49
N ASP A 480 4.67 -3.31 -1.85
CA ASP A 480 5.55 -2.23 -2.31
C ASP A 480 6.72 -2.78 -3.15
N GLN A 481 6.93 -4.10 -3.09
CA GLN A 481 7.82 -4.82 -3.97
C GLN A 481 7.20 -4.88 -5.37
N VAL A 482 8.01 -4.64 -6.40
CA VAL A 482 7.59 -4.80 -7.80
C VAL A 482 7.26 -6.27 -8.03
N ASN A 483 5.99 -6.63 -7.85
CA ASN A 483 5.55 -8.02 -7.96
C ASN A 483 5.81 -8.57 -9.38
N PRO A 484 6.44 -9.75 -9.52
CA PRO A 484 6.73 -10.40 -10.80
C PRO A 484 5.45 -11.06 -11.36
N GLY A 485 4.49 -10.25 -11.76
CA GLY A 485 3.23 -10.70 -12.36
C GLY A 485 3.27 -10.58 -13.89
N GLY A 486 3.74 -11.61 -14.57
CA GLY A 486 3.61 -11.72 -16.03
C GLY A 486 4.63 -12.67 -16.66
N VAL A 487 4.18 -13.84 -17.10
CA VAL A 487 4.97 -14.72 -17.97
C VAL A 487 5.05 -14.09 -19.35
N GLY A 488 6.25 -13.71 -19.80
CA GLY A 488 6.54 -13.47 -21.22
C GLY A 488 7.08 -12.10 -21.62
N GLU A 489 7.03 -11.07 -20.76
CA GLU A 489 7.57 -9.74 -21.05
C GLU A 489 8.55 -9.31 -19.95
N SER A 490 9.86 -9.52 -20.12
CA SER A 490 10.85 -9.04 -19.15
C SER A 490 11.56 -7.78 -19.65
N LEU A 491 11.13 -6.63 -19.14
CA LEU A 491 12.00 -5.46 -18.95
C LEU A 491 11.47 -4.63 -17.78
N HIS A 492 11.44 -5.23 -16.58
CA HIS A 492 10.97 -4.56 -15.35
C HIS A 492 11.80 -3.32 -14.97
N GLY A 493 12.97 -3.11 -15.59
CA GLY A 493 13.80 -1.93 -15.37
C GLY A 493 13.04 -0.62 -15.52
N TYR A 494 12.17 -0.49 -16.53
CA TYR A 494 11.38 0.74 -16.69
C TYR A 494 10.33 0.93 -15.58
N ARG A 495 9.79 -0.16 -15.01
CA ARG A 495 8.84 -0.08 -13.88
C ARG A 495 9.52 0.42 -12.63
N ILE A 496 10.70 -0.11 -12.31
CA ILE A 496 11.53 0.36 -11.20
C ILE A 496 11.87 1.84 -11.39
N CYS A 497 12.21 2.23 -12.62
CA CYS A 497 12.49 3.62 -12.93
C CYS A 497 11.27 4.53 -12.76
N ILE A 498 10.08 4.12 -13.22
CA ILE A 498 8.83 4.89 -13.02
C ILE A 498 8.51 5.03 -11.53
N GLN A 499 8.61 3.94 -10.78
CA GLN A 499 8.41 3.96 -9.34
C GLN A 499 9.43 4.89 -8.67
N ALA A 500 10.71 4.76 -9.01
CA ALA A 500 11.77 5.60 -8.48
C ALA A 500 11.55 7.10 -8.79
N LEU A 501 11.18 7.39 -10.04
CA LEU A 501 10.85 8.72 -10.51
C LEU A 501 9.72 9.35 -9.69
N LEU A 502 8.66 8.58 -9.42
CA LEU A 502 7.46 9.09 -8.75
C LEU A 502 7.55 9.04 -7.22
N LEU A 503 8.44 8.23 -6.66
CA LEU A 503 8.83 8.31 -5.24
C LEU A 503 9.66 9.57 -4.97
N ASP A 504 10.58 9.94 -5.87
CA ASP A 504 11.36 11.18 -5.73
C ASP A 504 10.53 12.42 -6.08
N ARG A 505 9.77 12.38 -7.19
CA ARG A 505 9.05 13.54 -7.75
C ARG A 505 7.61 13.17 -8.18
N PRO A 506 6.69 12.99 -7.22
CA PRO A 506 5.31 12.56 -7.50
C PRO A 506 4.54 13.53 -8.40
N LYS A 507 4.83 14.83 -8.33
CA LYS A 507 4.19 15.88 -9.15
C LYS A 507 4.33 15.67 -10.67
N ILE A 508 5.31 14.88 -11.13
CA ILE A 508 5.45 14.56 -12.55
C ILE A 508 4.20 13.83 -13.05
N ALA A 509 3.61 12.93 -12.25
CA ALA A 509 2.39 12.21 -12.64
C ALA A 509 1.16 13.11 -12.74
N THR A 510 1.11 14.22 -11.99
CA THR A 510 -0.08 15.07 -11.89
C THR A 510 -0.02 16.31 -12.77
N ALA A 511 1.13 16.62 -13.36
CA ALA A 511 1.33 17.77 -14.24
C ALA A 511 0.47 17.71 -15.54
N SER A 512 -0.05 16.53 -15.92
CA SER A 512 -0.79 16.34 -17.18
C SER A 512 -1.91 15.31 -17.08
N LEU A 513 -2.66 15.32 -15.96
CA LEU A 513 -3.76 14.35 -15.72
C LEU A 513 -4.78 14.28 -16.86
N GLY A 514 -5.14 15.42 -17.47
CA GLY A 514 -6.08 15.47 -18.59
C GLY A 514 -5.62 14.61 -19.78
N LYS A 515 -4.34 14.72 -20.16
CA LYS A 515 -3.75 13.92 -21.25
C LYS A 515 -3.77 12.43 -20.92
N TYR A 516 -3.48 12.05 -19.68
CA TYR A 516 -3.52 10.64 -19.28
C TYR A 516 -4.94 10.07 -19.27
N LEU A 517 -5.92 10.88 -18.88
CA LEU A 517 -7.33 10.48 -18.95
C LEU A 517 -7.78 10.29 -20.40
N GLU A 518 -7.33 11.14 -21.33
CA GLU A 518 -7.58 10.95 -22.78
C GLU A 518 -6.96 9.65 -23.30
N VAL A 519 -5.73 9.33 -22.90
CA VAL A 519 -5.08 8.04 -23.26
C VAL A 519 -5.85 6.85 -22.70
N LEU A 520 -6.37 6.94 -21.48
CA LEU A 520 -7.23 5.89 -20.93
C LEU A 520 -8.52 5.73 -21.73
N ARG A 521 -9.15 6.85 -22.11
CA ARG A 521 -10.37 6.86 -22.93
C ARG A 521 -10.14 6.25 -24.32
N SER A 522 -9.03 6.57 -24.98
CA SER A 522 -8.70 6.03 -26.30
C SER A 522 -8.32 4.53 -26.31
N HIS A 523 -7.98 3.99 -25.14
CA HIS A 523 -7.60 2.58 -24.97
C HIS A 523 -8.53 1.78 -24.06
N GLN A 524 -9.77 2.22 -23.84
CA GLN A 524 -10.74 1.52 -22.96
C GLN A 524 -10.97 0.06 -23.35
N ASN A 525 -10.88 -0.26 -24.64
CA ASN A 525 -10.99 -1.62 -25.17
C ASN A 525 -9.74 -2.49 -24.94
N ARG A 526 -8.65 -1.94 -24.37
CA ARG A 526 -7.40 -2.63 -24.05
C ARG A 526 -7.06 -2.51 -22.56
N PRO A 527 -7.72 -3.30 -21.68
CA PRO A 527 -7.57 -3.17 -20.23
C PRO A 527 -6.13 -3.22 -19.73
N ALA A 528 -5.26 -4.05 -20.32
CA ALA A 528 -3.85 -4.14 -19.92
C ALA A 528 -3.07 -2.82 -20.08
N LYS A 529 -3.33 -2.06 -21.16
CA LYS A 529 -2.73 -0.74 -21.37
C LYS A 529 -3.23 0.25 -20.32
N CYS A 530 -4.53 0.24 -20.06
CA CYS A 530 -5.13 1.11 -19.05
C CYS A 530 -4.61 0.82 -17.65
N LEU A 531 -4.56 -0.45 -17.24
CA LEU A 531 -3.99 -0.86 -15.96
C LEU A 531 -2.52 -0.45 -15.81
N THR A 532 -1.74 -0.48 -16.90
CA THR A 532 -0.35 -0.02 -16.90
C THR A 532 -0.26 1.49 -16.63
N VAL A 533 -1.15 2.30 -17.23
CA VAL A 533 -1.23 3.74 -16.99
C VAL A 533 -1.66 4.03 -15.55
N LEU A 534 -2.71 3.35 -15.05
CA LEU A 534 -3.18 3.49 -13.68
C LEU A 534 -2.09 3.10 -12.67
N TRP A 535 -1.34 2.04 -12.96
CA TRP A 535 -0.20 1.60 -12.14
C TRP A 535 0.93 2.62 -12.12
N ALA A 536 1.32 3.13 -13.28
CA ALA A 536 2.38 4.13 -13.38
C ALA A 536 2.02 5.40 -12.60
N LEU A 537 0.84 5.97 -12.84
CA LEU A 537 0.43 7.21 -12.18
C LEU A 537 0.20 7.03 -10.67
N GLY A 538 -0.32 5.86 -10.28
CA GLY A 538 -0.53 5.53 -8.87
C GLY A 538 0.75 5.57 -8.04
N GLN A 539 1.94 5.39 -8.62
CA GLN A 539 3.19 5.45 -7.86
C GLN A 539 3.38 6.81 -7.13
N ALA A 540 2.79 7.89 -7.65
CA ALA A 540 2.86 9.21 -7.02
C ALA A 540 2.23 9.26 -5.61
N GLY A 541 1.23 8.41 -5.35
CA GLY A 541 0.54 8.36 -4.05
C GLY A 541 1.31 7.65 -2.94
N PHE A 542 2.37 6.91 -3.27
CA PHE A 542 3.16 6.20 -2.25
C PHE A 542 3.94 7.17 -1.37
N ALA A 543 4.53 8.22 -1.96
CA ALA A 543 5.28 9.22 -1.21
C ALA A 543 4.43 10.43 -0.76
N ASP A 544 3.36 10.77 -1.51
CA ASP A 544 2.59 11.99 -1.29
C ASP A 544 1.07 11.77 -1.42
N LEU A 545 0.34 11.90 -0.30
CA LEU A 545 -1.12 11.79 -0.26
C LEU A 545 -1.82 12.76 -1.21
N HIS A 546 -1.35 14.01 -1.27
CA HIS A 546 -1.98 15.06 -2.07
C HIS A 546 -1.88 14.73 -3.56
N GLU A 547 -0.68 14.34 -4.03
CA GLU A 547 -0.51 13.94 -5.42
C GLU A 547 -1.24 12.60 -5.71
N GLY A 548 -1.26 11.66 -4.77
CA GLY A 548 -2.01 10.42 -4.87
C GLY A 548 -3.52 10.62 -5.02
N LEU A 549 -4.11 11.55 -4.26
CA LEU A 549 -5.52 11.92 -4.35
C LEU A 549 -5.84 12.64 -5.67
N LYS A 550 -4.95 13.50 -6.18
CA LYS A 550 -5.13 14.11 -7.51
C LYS A 550 -5.19 13.06 -8.61
N VAL A 551 -4.27 12.08 -8.59
CA VAL A 551 -4.28 10.96 -9.54
C VAL A 551 -5.60 10.20 -9.41
N TRP A 552 -6.01 9.89 -8.18
CA TRP A 552 -7.24 9.13 -7.99
C TRP A 552 -8.48 9.87 -8.50
N LEU A 553 -8.67 11.13 -8.10
CA LEU A 553 -9.81 11.96 -8.51
C LEU A 553 -9.80 12.24 -10.02
N GLY A 554 -8.65 12.57 -10.60
CA GLY A 554 -8.54 12.97 -12.00
C GLY A 554 -8.55 11.80 -13.00
N VAL A 555 -8.17 10.59 -12.56
CA VAL A 555 -7.88 9.47 -13.47
C VAL A 555 -8.62 8.20 -13.08
N MET A 556 -8.62 7.82 -11.80
CA MET A 556 -9.18 6.55 -11.34
C MET A 556 -10.68 6.62 -11.05
N LEU A 557 -11.17 7.72 -10.49
CA LEU A 557 -12.60 7.95 -10.24
C LEU A 557 -13.43 7.92 -11.55
N PRO A 558 -13.02 8.57 -12.66
CA PRO A 558 -13.76 8.49 -13.92
C PRO A 558 -13.89 7.07 -14.52
N VAL A 559 -12.99 6.16 -14.17
CA VAL A 559 -13.00 4.76 -14.66
C VAL A 559 -13.59 3.78 -13.64
N LEU A 560 -14.09 4.26 -12.50
CA LEU A 560 -14.66 3.43 -11.44
C LEU A 560 -15.88 2.62 -11.92
N GLY A 561 -16.58 3.11 -12.94
CA GLY A 561 -17.67 2.38 -13.58
C GLY A 561 -17.26 1.33 -14.61
N ILE A 562 -15.96 1.19 -14.91
CA ILE A 562 -15.45 0.23 -15.90
C ILE A 562 -15.03 -1.05 -15.17
N LYS A 563 -15.79 -2.14 -15.33
CA LYS A 563 -15.60 -3.41 -14.59
C LYS A 563 -14.18 -3.97 -14.62
N THR A 564 -13.43 -3.77 -15.70
CA THR A 564 -12.05 -4.27 -15.85
C THR A 564 -11.01 -3.40 -15.13
N LEU A 565 -11.33 -2.15 -14.81
CA LEU A 565 -10.40 -1.18 -14.20
C LEU A 565 -10.77 -0.84 -12.74
N SER A 566 -12.05 -0.96 -12.40
CA SER A 566 -12.58 -0.63 -11.07
C SER A 566 -11.93 -1.38 -9.90
N PRO A 567 -11.52 -2.68 -10.01
CA PRO A 567 -10.80 -3.34 -8.92
C PRO A 567 -9.49 -2.64 -8.58
N TYR A 568 -8.76 -2.17 -9.59
CA TYR A 568 -7.50 -1.46 -9.40
C TYR A 568 -7.72 -0.10 -8.73
N ALA A 569 -8.71 0.67 -9.21
CA ALA A 569 -9.03 2.00 -8.68
C ALA A 569 -9.42 1.98 -7.19
N VAL A 570 -10.22 0.99 -6.78
CA VAL A 570 -10.64 0.82 -5.37
C VAL A 570 -9.46 0.34 -4.51
N SER A 571 -8.73 -0.67 -4.99
CA SER A 571 -7.57 -1.22 -4.25
C SER A 571 -6.46 -0.19 -4.06
N TYR A 572 -6.25 0.68 -5.06
CA TYR A 572 -5.30 1.78 -4.95
C TYR A 572 -5.74 2.81 -3.90
N LEU A 573 -7.03 3.19 -3.87
CA LEU A 573 -7.52 4.14 -2.87
C LEU A 573 -7.35 3.59 -1.45
N ASP A 574 -7.70 2.32 -1.25
CA ASP A 574 -7.53 1.63 0.02
C ASP A 574 -6.06 1.72 0.49
N ARG A 575 -5.14 1.35 -0.39
CA ARG A 575 -3.69 1.41 -0.12
C ARG A 575 -3.22 2.84 0.13
N LEU A 576 -3.65 3.81 -0.66
CA LEU A 576 -3.30 5.22 -0.49
C LEU A 576 -3.69 5.71 0.91
N LEU A 577 -4.93 5.43 1.32
CA LEU A 577 -5.40 5.83 2.64
C LEU A 577 -4.67 5.05 3.74
N MET A 578 -4.38 3.76 3.55
CA MET A 578 -3.65 2.95 4.52
C MET A 578 -2.21 3.47 4.74
N MET A 579 -1.50 3.83 3.68
CA MET A 579 -0.13 4.36 3.76
C MET A 579 -0.07 5.76 4.40
N HIS A 580 -1.14 6.55 4.27
CA HIS A 580 -1.22 7.91 4.81
C HIS A 580 -2.28 7.99 5.92
N PRO A 581 -1.96 7.63 7.17
CA PRO A 581 -2.90 7.74 8.28
C PRO A 581 -3.29 9.21 8.57
N ASN A 582 -2.35 10.14 8.39
CA ASN A 582 -2.61 11.56 8.53
C ASN A 582 -3.17 12.15 7.21
N LEU A 583 -4.47 12.50 7.24
CA LEU A 583 -5.21 12.95 6.06
C LEU A 583 -5.18 14.47 5.82
N THR A 584 -4.50 15.23 6.68
CA THR A 584 -4.49 16.71 6.65
C THR A 584 -4.08 17.30 5.30
N LYS A 585 -3.08 16.70 4.62
CA LYS A 585 -2.64 17.12 3.27
C LYS A 585 -3.70 16.94 2.17
N GLY A 586 -4.71 16.13 2.43
CA GLY A 586 -5.82 15.86 1.51
C GLY A 586 -7.09 16.67 1.77
N PHE A 587 -7.11 17.50 2.82
CA PHE A 587 -8.30 18.29 3.17
C PHE A 587 -8.66 19.29 2.08
N GLY A 588 -9.96 19.38 1.76
CA GLY A 588 -10.48 20.28 0.75
C GLY A 588 -10.23 19.84 -0.70
N MET A 589 -9.60 18.68 -0.91
CA MET A 589 -9.38 18.14 -2.26
C MET A 589 -10.61 17.48 -2.87
N ILE A 590 -11.44 16.85 -2.04
CA ILE A 590 -12.68 16.20 -2.48
C ILE A 590 -13.81 17.21 -2.28
N GLY A 591 -14.23 17.89 -3.35
CA GLY A 591 -15.38 18.78 -3.29
C GLY A 591 -16.72 18.04 -3.43
N PRO A 592 -17.87 18.73 -3.28
CA PRO A 592 -19.20 18.13 -3.48
C PRO A 592 -19.33 17.37 -4.80
N LYS A 593 -18.82 17.95 -5.90
CA LYS A 593 -18.87 17.36 -7.25
C LYS A 593 -18.22 15.98 -7.33
N ASP A 594 -17.18 15.72 -6.53
CA ASP A 594 -16.42 14.48 -6.53
C ASP A 594 -16.92 13.53 -5.43
N PHE A 595 -17.35 14.09 -4.30
CA PHE A 595 -17.84 13.35 -3.14
C PHE A 595 -19.15 12.58 -3.39
N PHE A 596 -20.13 13.21 -4.05
CA PHE A 596 -21.44 12.59 -4.24
C PHE A 596 -21.43 11.39 -5.22
N PRO A 597 -20.67 11.41 -6.34
CA PRO A 597 -20.45 10.19 -7.12
C PRO A 597 -19.93 9.02 -6.28
N LEU A 598 -19.07 9.27 -5.28
CA LEU A 598 -18.55 8.22 -4.40
C LEU A 598 -19.61 7.65 -3.46
N LEU A 599 -20.45 8.52 -2.91
CA LEU A 599 -21.63 8.12 -2.15
C LEU A 599 -22.52 7.23 -3.03
N ASP A 600 -22.82 7.67 -4.25
CA ASP A 600 -23.71 6.95 -5.17
C ASP A 600 -23.11 5.57 -5.52
N PHE A 601 -21.81 5.49 -5.84
CA PHE A 601 -21.11 4.22 -6.08
C PHE A 601 -21.06 3.28 -4.87
N ALA A 602 -20.98 3.83 -3.65
CA ALA A 602 -20.92 3.03 -2.43
C ALA A 602 -22.31 2.48 -2.03
N PHE A 603 -23.37 3.27 -2.17
CA PHE A 603 -24.67 2.97 -1.54
C PHE A 603 -25.82 2.71 -2.50
N MET A 604 -25.76 3.14 -3.77
CA MET A 604 -26.84 2.88 -4.72
C MET A 604 -26.75 1.46 -5.31
N PRO A 605 -27.85 0.69 -5.31
CA PRO A 605 -27.91 -0.60 -5.99
C PRO A 605 -27.87 -0.40 -7.51
N ASN A 606 -27.52 -1.47 -8.24
CA ASN A 606 -27.50 -1.50 -9.71
C ASN A 606 -26.55 -0.50 -10.38
N ASN A 607 -25.53 -0.03 -9.67
CA ASN A 607 -24.41 0.66 -10.31
C ASN A 607 -23.44 -0.34 -10.96
N SER A 608 -22.47 0.17 -11.70
CA SER A 608 -21.51 -0.64 -12.46
C SER A 608 -20.42 -1.32 -11.61
N LEU A 609 -20.31 -1.02 -10.30
CA LEU A 609 -19.40 -1.69 -9.39
C LEU A 609 -19.98 -3.04 -8.91
N PRO A 610 -19.18 -4.12 -8.93
CA PRO A 610 -19.51 -5.38 -8.27
C PRO A 610 -19.81 -5.20 -6.76
N PRO A 611 -20.71 -6.01 -6.17
CA PRO A 611 -21.07 -5.91 -4.74
C PRO A 611 -19.87 -5.96 -3.78
N SER A 612 -18.86 -6.78 -4.09
CA SER A 612 -17.63 -6.88 -3.29
C SER A 612 -16.84 -5.57 -3.25
N LEU A 613 -16.71 -4.88 -4.40
CA LEU A 613 -16.03 -3.59 -4.47
C LEU A 613 -16.84 -2.46 -3.86
N GLN A 614 -18.17 -2.51 -3.96
CA GLN A 614 -19.04 -1.56 -3.25
C GLN A 614 -18.85 -1.67 -1.73
N GLU A 615 -18.76 -2.90 -1.20
CA GLU A 615 -18.51 -3.11 0.22
C GLU A 615 -17.13 -2.59 0.65
N GLN A 616 -16.11 -2.80 -0.16
CA GLN A 616 -14.78 -2.22 0.08
C GLN A 616 -14.84 -0.69 0.08
N LEU A 617 -15.54 -0.07 -0.88
CA LEU A 617 -15.69 1.38 -0.94
C LEU A 617 -16.46 1.94 0.27
N ARG A 618 -17.49 1.24 0.77
CA ARG A 618 -18.20 1.61 2.01
C ARG A 618 -17.29 1.63 3.23
N ARG A 619 -16.34 0.69 3.32
CA ARG A 619 -15.33 0.69 4.40
C ARG A 619 -14.40 1.89 4.33
N LEU A 620 -14.08 2.37 3.13
CA LEU A 620 -13.24 3.56 2.91
C LEU A 620 -14.01 4.88 3.10
N TYR A 621 -15.33 4.84 2.91
CA TYR A 621 -16.20 6.02 2.89
C TYR A 621 -16.05 6.97 4.10
N PRO A 622 -15.95 6.50 5.36
CA PRO A 622 -15.75 7.40 6.50
C PRO A 622 -14.48 8.27 6.38
N ARG A 623 -13.39 7.72 5.84
CA ARG A 623 -12.13 8.46 5.61
C ARG A 623 -12.26 9.44 4.44
N LEU A 624 -13.00 9.08 3.40
CA LEU A 624 -13.33 9.96 2.28
C LEU A 624 -14.19 11.16 2.74
N LYS A 625 -15.12 10.93 3.67
CA LYS A 625 -15.95 11.97 4.29
C LYS A 625 -15.10 12.97 5.09
N VAL A 626 -14.12 12.49 5.85
CA VAL A 626 -13.13 13.35 6.55
C VAL A 626 -12.34 14.20 5.55
N LEU A 627 -11.87 13.62 4.44
CA LEU A 627 -11.15 14.36 3.39
C LEU A 627 -12.02 15.43 2.72
N ALA A 628 -13.29 15.13 2.47
CA ALA A 628 -14.23 16.05 1.83
C ALA A 628 -14.64 17.22 2.75
N PHE A 629 -14.89 16.95 4.02
CA PHE A 629 -15.27 17.96 4.99
C PHE A 629 -14.08 18.83 5.43
N GLY A 630 -12.87 18.27 5.35
CA GLY A 630 -11.62 18.99 5.58
C GLY A 630 -11.43 19.42 7.03
N ALA A 631 -10.59 20.44 7.23
CA ALA A 631 -10.21 20.92 8.57
C ALA A 631 -11.30 21.73 9.28
N ARG A 632 -12.23 22.33 8.54
CA ARG A 632 -13.24 23.29 9.05
C ARG A 632 -14.65 22.92 8.58
N PRO A 633 -15.19 21.76 9.00
CA PRO A 633 -16.55 21.35 8.63
C PRO A 633 -17.61 22.41 8.99
N GLU A 634 -17.42 23.14 10.09
CA GLU A 634 -18.30 24.19 10.59
C GLU A 634 -18.49 25.37 9.62
N ALA A 635 -17.61 25.53 8.63
CA ALA A 635 -17.66 26.62 7.67
C ALA A 635 -18.00 26.17 6.24
N ALA A 636 -18.18 24.88 5.99
CA ALA A 636 -18.30 24.33 4.63
C ALA A 636 -19.45 23.35 4.43
N LEU A 637 -20.01 22.76 5.49
CA LEU A 637 -21.03 21.71 5.37
C LEU A 637 -22.35 22.18 4.74
N HIS A 638 -22.68 23.46 4.87
CA HIS A 638 -23.83 24.06 4.19
C HIS A 638 -23.74 23.92 2.65
N THR A 639 -22.54 23.79 2.07
CA THR A 639 -22.36 23.56 0.62
C THR A 639 -22.68 22.13 0.18
N TYR A 640 -22.61 21.15 1.10
CA TYR A 640 -22.95 19.76 0.86
C TYR A 640 -24.44 19.49 1.11
N PHE A 641 -25.06 20.27 2.00
CA PHE A 641 -26.45 20.12 2.42
C PHE A 641 -27.45 19.98 1.25
N PRO A 642 -27.43 20.82 0.18
CA PRO A 642 -28.37 20.70 -0.93
C PRO A 642 -28.34 19.34 -1.63
N SER A 643 -27.13 18.81 -1.82
CA SER A 643 -26.91 17.56 -2.56
C SER A 643 -27.18 16.31 -1.71
N PHE A 644 -27.01 16.39 -0.40
CA PHE A 644 -27.50 15.37 0.52
C PHE A 644 -29.03 15.36 0.56
N LEU A 645 -29.66 16.54 0.67
CA LEU A 645 -31.11 16.66 0.78
C LEU A 645 -31.80 16.17 -0.49
N SER A 646 -31.34 16.60 -1.66
CA SER A 646 -31.94 16.21 -2.94
C SER A 646 -31.90 14.70 -3.18
N ARG A 647 -30.88 14.02 -2.65
CA ARG A 647 -30.72 12.55 -2.75
C ARG A 647 -31.54 11.77 -1.73
N ALA A 648 -32.05 12.38 -0.65
CA ALA A 648 -32.75 11.67 0.42
C ALA A 648 -34.22 11.37 0.03
N THR A 649 -34.43 10.61 -1.03
CA THR A 649 -35.78 10.28 -1.51
C THR A 649 -36.40 9.11 -0.72
N PRO A 650 -37.74 8.99 -0.69
CA PRO A 650 -38.42 7.86 -0.05
C PRO A 650 -38.03 6.49 -0.62
N SER A 651 -37.63 6.45 -1.90
CA SER A 651 -37.18 5.26 -2.62
C SER A 651 -35.72 4.86 -2.38
N CYS A 652 -34.98 5.60 -1.55
CA CYS A 652 -33.58 5.29 -1.27
C CYS A 652 -33.40 3.94 -0.57
N PRO A 653 -32.31 3.21 -0.90
CA PRO A 653 -31.90 2.03 -0.16
C PRO A 653 -31.71 2.32 1.33
N PRO A 654 -31.99 1.38 2.26
CA PRO A 654 -31.91 1.63 3.69
C PRO A 654 -30.54 2.15 4.16
N GLY A 655 -29.45 1.57 3.62
CA GLY A 655 -28.08 2.01 3.94
C GLY A 655 -27.78 3.43 3.46
N MET A 656 -28.21 3.79 2.25
CA MET A 656 -28.06 5.15 1.72
C MET A 656 -28.89 6.15 2.52
N LYS A 657 -30.15 5.82 2.80
CA LYS A 657 -31.07 6.67 3.57
C LYS A 657 -30.49 7.00 4.94
N LYS A 658 -29.96 5.98 5.64
CA LYS A 658 -29.28 6.17 6.93
C LYS A 658 -28.08 7.12 6.83
N GLU A 659 -27.20 6.92 5.85
CA GLU A 659 -26.01 7.77 5.68
C GLU A 659 -26.36 9.22 5.32
N LEU A 660 -27.33 9.42 4.42
CA LEU A 660 -27.82 10.74 4.02
C LEU A 660 -28.40 11.51 5.21
N LEU A 661 -29.29 10.89 5.99
CA LEU A 661 -29.92 11.53 7.14
C LEU A 661 -28.93 11.83 8.26
N THR A 662 -27.97 10.92 8.49
CA THR A 662 -26.87 11.13 9.44
C THR A 662 -26.00 12.31 9.00
N SER A 663 -25.68 12.40 7.71
CA SER A 663 -24.88 13.50 7.15
C SER A 663 -25.62 14.85 7.18
N LEU A 664 -26.91 14.87 6.88
CA LEU A 664 -27.75 16.07 6.99
C LEU A 664 -27.81 16.58 8.43
N SER A 665 -27.99 15.67 9.39
CA SER A 665 -27.98 16.02 10.83
C SER A 665 -26.62 16.54 11.27
N GLN A 666 -25.52 15.98 10.75
CA GLN A 666 -24.17 16.47 10.99
C GLN A 666 -23.97 17.89 10.42
N CYS A 667 -24.48 18.18 9.22
CA CYS A 667 -24.44 19.53 8.64
C CYS A 667 -25.16 20.55 9.54
N LEU A 668 -26.38 20.24 9.99
CA LEU A 668 -27.13 21.09 10.91
C LEU A 668 -26.47 21.25 12.29
N SER A 669 -25.73 20.23 12.73
CA SER A 669 -25.10 20.25 14.05
C SER A 669 -23.79 21.03 14.10
N LEU A 670 -23.04 21.04 13.00
CA LEU A 670 -21.70 21.61 12.93
C LEU A 670 -21.66 22.97 12.22
N ASP A 671 -22.51 23.19 11.20
CA ASP A 671 -22.51 24.41 10.40
C ASP A 671 -23.86 25.13 10.48
N PRO A 672 -23.95 26.24 11.23
CA PRO A 672 -25.19 27.00 11.42
C PRO A 672 -25.81 27.51 10.12
N LEU A 673 -25.02 27.73 9.06
CA LEU A 673 -25.52 28.22 7.76
C LEU A 673 -26.40 27.17 7.07
N SER A 674 -26.24 25.88 7.42
CA SER A 674 -27.05 24.77 6.90
C SER A 674 -28.54 24.96 7.14
N PHE A 675 -28.94 25.56 8.28
CA PHE A 675 -30.36 25.88 8.55
C PHE A 675 -30.91 26.95 7.60
N GLY A 676 -30.09 27.94 7.21
CA GLY A 676 -30.45 28.93 6.20
C GLY A 676 -30.68 28.29 4.84
N VAL A 677 -29.74 27.44 4.41
CA VAL A 677 -29.84 26.68 3.15
C VAL A 677 -31.06 25.76 3.13
N TRP A 678 -31.33 25.04 4.23
CA TRP A 678 -32.50 24.19 4.33
C TRP A 678 -33.80 24.98 4.16
N ARG A 679 -33.90 26.17 4.78
CA ARG A 679 -35.07 27.04 4.62
C ARG A 679 -35.33 27.45 3.18
N GLN A 680 -34.29 27.77 2.44
CA GLN A 680 -34.41 28.12 1.01
C GLN A 680 -34.83 26.94 0.13
N LEU A 681 -34.44 25.72 0.49
CA LEU A 681 -34.70 24.51 -0.28
C LEU A 681 -36.02 23.82 0.08
N TYR A 682 -36.60 24.15 1.23
CA TYR A 682 -37.71 23.43 1.85
C TYR A 682 -38.90 23.22 0.90
N THR A 683 -39.38 24.27 0.25
CA THR A 683 -40.55 24.22 -0.64
C THR A 683 -40.33 23.37 -1.89
N LYS A 684 -39.07 23.19 -2.32
CA LYS A 684 -38.70 22.36 -3.47
C LYS A 684 -38.42 20.90 -3.09
N HIS A 685 -38.25 20.61 -1.80
CA HIS A 685 -37.81 19.31 -1.29
C HIS A 685 -38.65 18.85 -0.08
N LEU A 686 -39.98 18.91 -0.20
CA LEU A 686 -40.90 18.59 0.89
C LEU A 686 -40.82 17.12 1.31
N SER A 687 -40.85 16.18 0.37
CA SER A 687 -40.75 14.75 0.67
C SER A 687 -39.43 14.38 1.37
N GLN A 688 -38.31 14.96 0.93
CA GLN A 688 -36.99 14.76 1.56
C GLN A 688 -36.89 15.46 2.92
N SER A 689 -37.48 16.66 3.06
CA SER A 689 -37.51 17.40 4.33
C SER A 689 -38.36 16.69 5.37
N SER A 690 -39.46 16.04 4.98
CA SER A 690 -40.26 15.18 5.87
C SER A 690 -39.42 14.05 6.47
N LEU A 691 -38.58 13.40 5.68
CA LEU A 691 -37.69 12.35 6.15
C LEU A 691 -36.64 12.89 7.14
N LEU A 692 -36.06 14.06 6.86
CA LEU A 692 -35.12 14.71 7.77
C LEU A 692 -35.78 15.14 9.08
N LEU A 693 -36.98 15.74 9.03
CA LEU A 693 -37.73 16.14 10.23
C LEU A 693 -38.07 14.94 11.12
N ASN A 694 -38.50 13.82 10.53
CA ASN A 694 -38.76 12.59 11.28
C ASN A 694 -37.47 12.00 11.89
N HIS A 695 -36.35 12.05 11.18
CA HIS A 695 -35.08 11.61 11.72
C HIS A 695 -34.59 12.49 12.89
N LEU A 696 -34.80 13.81 12.82
CA LEU A 696 -34.52 14.75 13.91
C LEU A 696 -35.46 14.55 15.11
N LEU A 697 -36.70 14.10 14.87
CA LEU A 697 -37.63 13.68 15.93
C LEU A 697 -37.13 12.45 16.68
N GLU A 698 -36.66 11.44 15.95
CA GLU A 698 -36.09 10.21 16.52
C GLU A 698 -34.80 10.50 17.30
N SER A 699 -33.98 11.45 16.84
CA SER A 699 -32.71 11.85 17.46
C SER A 699 -32.81 13.10 18.34
N TRP A 700 -34.02 13.45 18.79
CA TRP A 700 -34.27 14.66 19.58
C TRP A 700 -33.46 14.69 20.88
N ASP A 701 -33.44 13.57 21.61
CA ASP A 701 -32.84 13.48 22.94
C ASP A 701 -31.29 13.58 22.89
N SER A 702 -30.68 13.18 21.77
CA SER A 702 -29.23 13.26 21.54
C SER A 702 -28.74 14.59 20.93
N SER A 703 -29.66 15.45 20.49
CA SER A 703 -29.33 16.74 19.85
C SER A 703 -28.85 17.80 20.86
N SER A 704 -27.89 18.67 20.52
CA SER A 704 -27.38 19.71 21.43
C SER A 704 -28.40 20.84 21.68
N LYS A 705 -28.27 21.57 22.80
CA LYS A 705 -29.18 22.68 23.14
C LYS A 705 -29.20 23.78 22.07
N THR A 706 -28.04 24.11 21.52
CA THR A 706 -27.88 25.11 20.46
C THR A 706 -28.59 24.69 19.17
N VAL A 707 -28.41 23.43 18.76
CA VAL A 707 -29.09 22.86 17.58
C VAL A 707 -30.60 22.85 17.76
N ARG A 708 -31.09 22.51 18.97
CA ARG A 708 -32.53 22.56 19.29
C ARG A 708 -33.12 23.97 19.16
N GLN A 709 -32.37 25.01 19.56
CA GLN A 709 -32.79 26.40 19.43
C GLN A 709 -32.89 26.82 17.96
N SER A 710 -31.85 26.58 17.15
CA SER A 710 -31.85 26.89 15.71
C SER A 710 -32.90 26.07 14.94
N LEU A 711 -33.13 24.82 15.35
CA LEU A 711 -34.20 23.97 14.81
C LEU A 711 -35.58 24.51 15.15
N GLN A 712 -35.78 25.07 16.36
CA GLN A 712 -37.07 25.65 16.77
C GLN A 712 -37.49 26.83 15.88
N GLU A 713 -36.55 27.72 15.56
CA GLU A 713 -36.80 28.83 14.63
C GLU A 713 -37.12 28.33 13.22
N THR A 714 -36.36 27.35 12.75
CA THR A 714 -36.54 26.74 11.43
C THR A 714 -37.89 26.02 11.30
N VAL A 715 -38.28 25.23 12.30
CA VAL A 715 -39.56 24.52 12.32
C VAL A 715 -40.75 25.47 12.40
N ARG A 716 -40.64 26.59 13.15
CA ARG A 716 -41.67 27.64 13.14
C ARG A 716 -41.83 28.24 11.74
N SER A 717 -40.71 28.52 11.06
CA SER A 717 -40.73 29.00 9.67
C SER A 717 -41.43 27.99 8.75
N PHE A 718 -41.08 26.70 8.86
CA PHE A 718 -41.71 25.64 8.05
C PHE A 718 -43.19 25.49 8.31
N LYS A 719 -43.62 25.64 9.56
CA LYS A 719 -45.05 25.59 9.91
C LYS A 719 -45.85 26.67 9.18
N VAL A 720 -45.37 27.92 9.21
CA VAL A 720 -46.02 29.04 8.49
C VAL A 720 -46.05 28.74 6.99
N THR A 721 -44.93 28.29 6.42
CA THR A 721 -44.86 27.92 5.00
C THR A 721 -45.82 26.78 4.64
N ASN A 722 -45.99 25.77 5.51
CA ASN A 722 -46.92 24.67 5.28
C ASN A 722 -48.38 25.13 5.31
N GLU A 723 -48.73 26.01 6.25
CA GLU A 723 -50.07 26.62 6.33
C GLU A 723 -50.40 27.40 5.05
N GLU A 724 -49.43 28.18 4.51
CA GLU A 724 -49.58 28.87 3.23
C GLU A 724 -49.70 27.93 2.03
N LEU A 725 -48.88 26.88 1.96
CA LEU A 725 -48.91 25.89 0.88
C LEU A 725 -50.18 25.04 0.88
N ALA A 726 -50.71 24.73 2.06
CA ALA A 726 -51.98 24.03 2.23
C ALA A 726 -53.16 24.90 1.76
N ALA A 727 -53.14 26.21 2.07
CA ALA A 727 -54.16 27.15 1.63
C ALA A 727 -54.19 27.36 0.10
N ARG A 728 -53.04 27.20 -0.58
CA ARG A 728 -52.89 27.41 -2.04
C ARG A 728 -53.26 26.19 -2.89
N GLY A 729 -53.62 25.04 -2.30
CA GLY A 729 -54.05 23.85 -3.06
C GLY A 729 -53.00 23.29 -4.03
N SER A 730 -51.74 23.18 -3.60
CA SER A 730 -50.62 22.81 -4.48
C SER A 730 -50.47 21.30 -4.76
N SER A 731 -49.81 20.97 -5.89
CA SER A 731 -49.35 19.62 -6.23
C SER A 731 -48.27 19.16 -5.24
N GLY A 732 -48.70 18.45 -4.18
CA GLY A 732 -47.83 18.06 -3.06
C GLY A 732 -48.52 17.97 -1.68
N ALA A 733 -49.87 18.02 -1.63
CA ALA A 733 -50.64 18.06 -0.39
C ALA A 733 -50.26 16.98 0.65
N GLN A 734 -49.90 15.77 0.20
CA GLN A 734 -49.47 14.68 1.09
C GLN A 734 -48.11 14.96 1.74
N ASP A 735 -47.13 15.50 1.01
CA ASP A 735 -45.81 15.84 1.53
C ASP A 735 -45.87 17.05 2.47
N VAL A 736 -46.71 18.04 2.15
CA VAL A 736 -46.99 19.19 3.02
C VAL A 736 -47.61 18.72 4.34
N ALA A 737 -48.62 17.83 4.30
CA ALA A 737 -49.24 17.28 5.49
C ALA A 737 -48.25 16.47 6.35
N ALA A 738 -47.38 15.68 5.71
CA ALA A 738 -46.34 14.91 6.41
C ALA A 738 -45.32 15.83 7.11
N CYS A 739 -44.86 16.88 6.44
CA CYS A 739 -43.95 17.86 7.06
C CYS A 739 -44.63 18.65 8.20
N ASP A 740 -45.89 19.04 8.02
CA ASP A 740 -46.66 19.76 9.04
C ASP A 740 -46.87 18.90 10.30
N ALA A 741 -47.20 17.62 10.13
CA ALA A 741 -47.30 16.67 11.24
C ALA A 741 -45.97 16.56 12.00
N ALA A 742 -44.85 16.41 11.29
CA ALA A 742 -43.52 16.34 11.91
C ALA A 742 -43.14 17.66 12.63
N CYS A 743 -43.46 18.82 12.04
CA CYS A 743 -43.23 20.13 12.65
C CYS A 743 -44.04 20.32 13.94
N LYS A 744 -45.32 19.92 13.95
CA LYS A 744 -46.20 19.98 15.13
C LYS A 744 -45.65 19.13 16.27
N GLU A 745 -45.18 17.92 15.97
CA GLU A 745 -44.61 17.03 16.98
C GLU A 745 -43.27 17.56 17.53
N LEU A 746 -42.41 18.12 16.67
CA LEU A 746 -41.16 18.77 17.11
C LEU A 746 -41.44 19.95 18.05
N LEU A 747 -42.39 20.81 17.70
CA LEU A 747 -42.79 21.94 18.54
C LEU A 747 -43.42 21.49 19.86
N ARG A 748 -44.14 20.36 19.86
CA ARG A 748 -44.67 19.75 21.09
C ARG A 748 -43.55 19.27 22.00
N ARG A 749 -42.54 18.59 21.46
CA ARG A 749 -41.34 18.15 22.18
C ARG A 749 -40.53 19.33 22.73
N MET A 750 -40.42 20.43 21.98
CA MET A 750 -39.70 21.66 22.36
C MET A 750 -40.34 22.44 23.52
N ARG A 751 -41.67 22.40 23.66
CA ARG A 751 -42.39 23.08 24.75
C ARG A 751 -42.13 22.46 26.14
N GLY A 752 -41.38 21.35 26.20
CA GLY A 752 -41.02 20.66 27.43
C GLY A 752 -42.16 19.78 27.96
N ARG A 753 -41.81 18.79 28.79
CA ARG A 753 -42.78 18.16 29.69
C ARG A 753 -43.24 19.27 30.63
N GLY A 754 -44.55 19.53 30.68
CA GLY A 754 -45.13 20.56 31.55
C GLY A 754 -44.67 20.42 33.01
N PHE A 755 -44.85 21.50 33.78
CA PHE A 755 -44.55 21.56 35.22
C PHE A 755 -44.99 20.25 35.91
N PRO A 756 -44.12 19.59 36.70
CA PRO A 756 -44.32 18.20 37.10
C PRO A 756 -45.30 18.13 38.26
N TRP A 757 -46.58 18.42 37.99
CA TRP A 757 -47.67 18.39 38.96
C TRP A 757 -47.71 17.08 39.74
N GLN A 758 -47.37 15.95 39.11
CA GLN A 758 -47.26 14.66 39.79
C GLN A 758 -46.16 14.64 40.86
N ARG A 759 -45.01 15.29 40.62
CA ARG A 759 -43.92 15.39 41.61
C ARG A 759 -44.27 16.37 42.72
N LEU A 760 -44.91 17.50 42.39
CA LEU A 760 -45.39 18.46 43.40
C LEU A 760 -46.49 17.86 44.28
N LEU A 761 -47.46 17.15 43.67
CA LEU A 761 -48.54 16.46 44.36
C LEU A 761 -47.97 15.35 45.28
N LEU A 762 -46.95 14.63 44.83
CA LEU A 762 -46.28 13.61 45.64
C LEU A 762 -45.55 14.22 46.84
N VAL A 763 -44.84 15.35 46.65
CA VAL A 763 -44.19 16.08 47.75
C VAL A 763 -45.22 16.60 48.75
N LEU A 764 -46.34 17.17 48.28
CA LEU A 764 -47.44 17.62 49.15
C LEU A 764 -48.07 16.46 49.93
N LEU A 765 -48.27 15.28 49.31
CA LEU A 765 -48.77 14.08 49.99
C LEU A 765 -47.80 13.56 51.05
N VAL A 766 -46.49 13.55 50.77
CA VAL A 766 -45.47 13.15 51.75
C VAL A 766 -45.43 14.10 52.94
N PHE A 767 -45.55 15.41 52.71
CA PHE A 767 -45.63 16.40 53.79
C PHE A 767 -46.92 16.26 54.61
N ALA A 768 -48.07 16.03 53.97
CA ALA A 768 -49.32 15.80 54.66
C ALA A 768 -49.29 14.52 55.52
N ALA A 769 -48.74 13.43 54.98
CA ALA A 769 -48.55 12.18 55.72
C ALA A 769 -47.55 12.33 56.88
N GLY A 770 -46.45 13.05 56.66
CA GLY A 770 -45.47 13.37 57.70
C GLY A 770 -46.06 14.23 58.83
N PHE A 771 -46.88 15.22 58.48
CA PHE A 771 -47.61 16.04 59.45
C PHE A 771 -48.60 15.22 60.27
N LEU A 772 -49.41 14.37 59.62
CA LEU A 772 -50.31 13.44 60.29
C LEU A 772 -49.57 12.49 61.24
N LEU A 773 -48.44 11.93 60.80
CA LEU A 773 -47.65 11.00 61.63
C LEU A 773 -46.98 11.71 62.82
N HIS A 774 -46.53 12.95 62.64
CA HIS A 774 -45.99 13.78 63.72
C HIS A 774 -47.08 14.14 64.73
N ASP A 775 -48.25 14.58 64.26
CA ASP A 775 -49.39 14.97 65.09
C ASP A 775 -49.99 13.79 65.89
N VAL A 776 -49.98 12.59 65.31
CA VAL A 776 -50.36 11.34 66.00
C VAL A 776 -49.33 10.94 67.05
N ARG A 777 -48.03 11.10 66.75
CA ARG A 777 -46.95 10.82 67.71
C ARG A 777 -46.95 11.80 68.88
N THR A 778 -47.18 13.09 68.64
CA THR A 778 -47.21 14.11 69.70
C THR A 778 -48.42 13.96 70.63
N HIS A 779 -49.55 13.46 70.14
CA HIS A 779 -50.77 13.27 70.94
C HIS A 779 -51.00 11.82 71.40
N GLY A 780 -50.05 10.91 71.15
CA GLY A 780 -50.05 9.52 71.63
C GLY A 780 -51.08 8.58 70.99
N SER A 781 -52.12 9.08 70.32
CA SER A 781 -53.06 8.28 69.54
C SER A 781 -53.72 9.10 68.43
N PHE A 782 -54.19 8.43 67.37
CA PHE A 782 -54.92 9.11 66.29
C PHE A 782 -56.22 9.76 66.79
N GLN A 783 -56.86 9.21 67.81
CA GLN A 783 -58.10 9.78 68.35
C GLN A 783 -57.90 11.08 69.13
N ALA A 784 -56.69 11.32 69.65
CA ALA A 784 -56.33 12.53 70.40
C ALA A 784 -55.67 13.62 69.54
N SER A 785 -55.35 13.33 68.27
CA SER A 785 -54.62 14.25 67.39
C SER A 785 -55.49 15.41 66.90
N SER A 786 -54.86 16.55 66.61
CA SER A 786 -55.55 17.74 66.08
C SER A 786 -56.09 17.50 64.66
N SER A 787 -55.39 16.66 63.89
CA SER A 787 -55.77 16.21 62.55
C SER A 787 -57.06 15.39 62.57
N ALA A 788 -57.26 14.54 63.59
CA ALA A 788 -58.48 13.74 63.72
C ALA A 788 -59.70 14.54 64.19
N ARG A 789 -59.50 15.65 64.91
CA ARG A 789 -60.55 16.63 65.21
C ARG A 789 -61.00 17.35 63.94
N LEU A 790 -60.07 17.91 63.17
CA LEU A 790 -60.35 18.55 61.89
C LEU A 790 -61.08 17.63 60.89
N LEU A 791 -60.64 16.37 60.77
CA LEU A 791 -61.29 15.38 59.90
C LEU A 791 -62.70 14.97 60.38
N ARG A 792 -62.99 15.13 61.68
CA ARG A 792 -64.33 14.90 62.25
C ARG A 792 -65.24 16.10 62.04
N ASP A 793 -64.72 17.31 62.26
CA ASP A 793 -65.45 18.57 62.05
C ASP A 793 -65.85 18.77 60.59
N TRP A 794 -65.02 18.29 59.65
CA TRP A 794 -65.30 18.33 58.21
C TRP A 794 -66.19 17.17 57.71
N GLY A 795 -66.65 16.27 58.60
CA GLY A 795 -67.53 15.16 58.24
C GLY A 795 -66.88 14.04 57.40
N VAL A 796 -65.56 14.12 57.17
CA VAL A 796 -64.80 13.14 56.37
C VAL A 796 -64.65 11.81 57.10
N LEU A 797 -64.41 11.84 58.43
CA LEU A 797 -64.21 10.62 59.22
C LEU A 797 -65.49 9.75 59.32
N PRO A 798 -66.71 10.29 59.56
CA PRO A 798 -67.95 9.51 59.54
C PRO A 798 -68.35 9.01 58.14
N ALA A 799 -67.97 9.74 57.07
CA ALA A 799 -68.21 9.32 55.69
C ALA A 799 -67.25 8.19 55.29
N TRP A 800 -65.98 8.29 55.68
CA TRP A 800 -64.98 7.24 55.49
C TRP A 800 -65.34 5.96 56.24
N GLN A 801 -65.78 6.06 57.50
CA GLN A 801 -66.22 4.90 58.27
C GLN A 801 -67.44 4.22 57.63
N ARG A 802 -68.40 4.98 57.10
CA ARG A 802 -69.54 4.42 56.36
C ARG A 802 -69.11 3.76 55.05
N ALA A 803 -68.27 4.43 54.26
CA ALA A 803 -67.74 3.86 53.01
C ALA A 803 -66.93 2.59 53.26
N TRP A 804 -66.10 2.58 54.30
CA TRP A 804 -65.32 1.42 54.71
C TRP A 804 -66.22 0.26 55.15
N HIS A 805 -67.28 0.54 55.90
CA HIS A 805 -68.25 -0.49 56.30
C HIS A 805 -68.99 -1.09 55.10
N THR A 806 -69.35 -0.28 54.09
CA THR A 806 -70.00 -0.74 52.85
C THR A 806 -69.05 -1.57 52.00
N VAL A 807 -67.80 -1.13 51.83
CA VAL A 807 -66.76 -1.87 51.09
C VAL A 807 -66.44 -3.18 51.79
N TRP A 808 -66.24 -3.17 53.10
CA TRP A 808 -65.98 -4.38 53.89
C TRP A 808 -67.11 -5.40 53.80
N HIS A 809 -68.36 -4.93 53.88
CA HIS A 809 -69.54 -5.80 53.75
C HIS A 809 -69.72 -6.35 52.34
N GLY A 810 -69.43 -5.54 51.30
CA GLY A 810 -69.42 -5.96 49.89
C GLY A 810 -68.32 -6.97 49.59
N CYS A 811 -67.10 -6.77 50.12
CA CYS A 811 -66.01 -7.74 49.99
C CYS A 811 -66.30 -9.05 50.71
N ARG A 812 -66.92 -9.04 51.90
CA ARG A 812 -67.36 -10.27 52.60
C ARG A 812 -68.47 -11.02 51.85
N GLN A 813 -69.38 -10.30 51.20
CA GLN A 813 -70.39 -10.92 50.34
C GLN A 813 -69.77 -11.51 49.07
N GLY A 814 -68.82 -10.81 48.45
CA GLY A 814 -68.04 -11.31 47.31
C GLY A 814 -67.25 -12.57 47.64
N LEU A 815 -66.58 -12.62 48.80
CA LEU A 815 -65.85 -13.83 49.24
C LEU A 815 -66.78 -15.02 49.49
N ARG A 816 -67.95 -14.79 50.12
CA ARG A 816 -68.94 -15.85 50.37
C ARG A 816 -69.64 -16.34 49.10
N TRP A 817 -69.76 -15.47 48.09
CA TRP A 817 -70.21 -15.85 46.76
C TRP A 817 -69.16 -16.72 46.05
N LEU A 818 -67.88 -16.31 46.11
CA LEU A 818 -66.76 -17.10 45.60
C LEU A 818 -66.66 -18.49 46.25
N GLU A 819 -66.77 -18.59 47.57
CA GLU A 819 -66.74 -19.88 48.30
C GLU A 819 -67.91 -20.82 47.94
N ARG A 820 -69.07 -20.27 47.54
CA ARG A 820 -70.25 -21.06 47.12
C ARG A 820 -70.26 -21.41 45.64
N SER A 821 -69.62 -20.60 44.80
CA SER A 821 -69.54 -20.82 43.34
C SER A 821 -68.37 -21.73 42.92
N LEU A 822 -67.38 -21.94 43.79
CA LEU A 822 -66.20 -22.76 43.48
C LEU A 822 -66.43 -24.29 43.36
N PRO A 823 -67.40 -24.96 44.04
CA PRO A 823 -67.55 -26.42 43.90
C PRO A 823 -68.28 -26.88 42.62
N GLY A 824 -68.82 -25.97 41.80
CA GLY A 824 -69.65 -26.28 40.63
C GLY A 824 -68.97 -26.18 39.26
N LEU A 825 -67.69 -25.81 39.20
CA LEU A 825 -66.93 -25.67 37.94
C LEU A 825 -65.73 -26.63 37.94
N GLY A 826 -66.00 -27.87 37.56
CA GLY A 826 -64.96 -28.89 37.35
C GLY A 826 -64.01 -28.53 36.20
N SER A 827 -62.71 -28.65 36.47
CA SER A 827 -61.52 -28.80 35.60
C SER A 827 -61.29 -27.93 34.34
N GLY A 828 -62.23 -27.11 33.88
CA GLY A 828 -62.04 -26.22 32.72
C GLY A 828 -61.58 -24.80 33.07
N ALA A 829 -61.94 -24.29 34.26
CA ALA A 829 -61.66 -22.90 34.63
C ALA A 829 -60.24 -22.67 35.21
N ALA A 830 -59.63 -23.71 35.80
CA ALA A 830 -58.28 -23.62 36.36
C ALA A 830 -57.19 -23.43 35.29
N ALA A 831 -57.35 -24.03 34.10
CA ALA A 831 -56.40 -23.90 33.00
C ALA A 831 -56.42 -22.51 32.32
N VAL A 832 -57.55 -21.78 32.41
CA VAL A 832 -57.71 -20.45 31.78
C VAL A 832 -57.33 -19.32 32.73
N LEU A 833 -57.61 -19.46 34.03
CA LEU A 833 -57.35 -18.41 35.02
C LEU A 833 -55.91 -18.40 35.56
N GLN A 834 -55.20 -19.54 35.54
CA GLN A 834 -53.84 -19.63 36.06
C GLN A 834 -52.82 -18.71 35.34
N PRO A 835 -52.75 -18.64 33.99
CA PRO A 835 -51.82 -17.72 33.33
C PRO A 835 -52.19 -16.25 33.53
N GLN A 836 -53.46 -15.91 33.76
CA GLN A 836 -53.87 -14.52 34.04
C GLN A 836 -53.55 -14.10 35.49
N LEU A 837 -53.67 -15.02 36.44
CA LEU A 837 -53.26 -14.80 37.84
C LEU A 837 -51.74 -14.69 37.97
N GLU A 838 -50.97 -15.50 37.23
CA GLU A 838 -49.51 -15.35 37.17
C GLU A 838 -49.08 -14.04 36.50
N LEU A 839 -49.77 -13.61 35.45
CA LEU A 839 -49.51 -12.32 34.79
C LEU A 839 -49.84 -11.13 35.72
N LEU A 840 -50.92 -11.22 36.49
CA LEU A 840 -51.28 -10.23 37.50
C LEU A 840 -50.30 -10.22 38.68
N TRP A 841 -49.81 -11.39 39.11
CA TRP A 841 -48.79 -11.51 40.15
C TRP A 841 -47.46 -10.94 39.68
N ALA A 842 -47.00 -11.29 38.48
CA ALA A 842 -45.79 -10.75 37.86
C ALA A 842 -45.88 -9.22 37.67
N GLY A 843 -47.02 -8.72 37.20
CA GLY A 843 -47.28 -7.28 37.10
C GLY A 843 -47.27 -6.58 38.46
N SER A 844 -47.79 -7.22 39.52
CA SER A 844 -47.75 -6.65 40.87
C SER A 844 -46.34 -6.59 41.46
N VAL A 845 -45.47 -7.56 41.14
CA VAL A 845 -44.06 -7.59 41.56
C VAL A 845 -43.24 -6.55 40.79
N GLU A 846 -43.46 -6.38 39.49
CA GLU A 846 -42.79 -5.32 38.70
C GLU A 846 -43.20 -3.92 39.16
N VAL A 847 -44.48 -3.72 39.48
CA VAL A 847 -44.96 -2.44 40.03
C VAL A 847 -44.35 -2.21 41.43
N ALA A 848 -44.25 -3.23 42.28
CA ALA A 848 -43.61 -3.10 43.59
C ALA A 848 -42.10 -2.77 43.49
N LEU A 849 -41.38 -3.38 42.54
CA LEU A 849 -39.97 -3.10 42.27
C LEU A 849 -39.77 -1.69 41.68
N PHE A 850 -40.64 -1.27 40.78
CA PHE A 850 -40.64 0.08 40.23
C PHE A 850 -40.90 1.13 41.31
N VAL A 851 -41.89 0.90 42.18
CA VAL A 851 -42.20 1.79 43.31
C VAL A 851 -41.02 1.84 44.29
N SER A 852 -40.39 0.71 44.60
CA SER A 852 -39.20 0.64 45.47
C SER A 852 -37.99 1.40 44.90
N GLN A 853 -37.73 1.28 43.60
CA GLN A 853 -36.66 2.03 42.92
C GLN A 853 -36.95 3.54 42.91
N GLN A 854 -38.20 3.94 42.65
CA GLN A 854 -38.58 5.35 42.69
C GLN A 854 -38.50 5.92 44.11
N CYS A 855 -38.92 5.17 45.13
CA CYS A 855 -38.78 5.56 46.53
C CYS A 855 -37.31 5.71 46.95
N SER A 856 -36.42 4.83 46.47
CA SER A 856 -34.98 4.92 46.74
C SER A 856 -34.33 6.13 46.05
N ALA A 857 -34.71 6.42 44.81
CA ALA A 857 -34.28 7.62 44.09
C ALA A 857 -34.79 8.92 44.75
N LEU A 858 -36.03 8.91 45.24
CA LEU A 858 -36.62 10.02 46.00
C LEU A 858 -35.93 10.24 47.35
N LEU A 859 -35.59 9.19 48.07
CA LEU A 859 -34.81 9.29 49.32
C LEU A 859 -33.40 9.85 49.08
N ALA A 860 -32.76 9.49 47.97
CA ALA A 860 -31.47 10.04 47.56
C ALA A 860 -31.56 11.53 47.19
N GLN A 861 -32.61 11.93 46.45
CA GLN A 861 -32.86 13.34 46.10
C GLN A 861 -33.25 14.21 47.31
N LEU A 862 -33.99 13.66 48.27
CA LEU A 862 -34.30 14.33 49.54
C LEU A 862 -33.04 14.56 50.38
N ARG A 863 -32.13 13.57 50.44
CA ARG A 863 -30.82 13.72 51.10
C ARG A 863 -29.94 14.79 50.46
N SER A 864 -29.96 14.92 49.13
CA SER A 864 -29.16 15.93 48.42
C SER A 864 -29.78 17.33 48.42
N GLY A 865 -31.10 17.46 48.63
CA GLY A 865 -31.82 18.75 48.62
C GLY A 865 -31.90 19.45 49.98
N LEU A 866 -31.65 18.73 51.08
CA LEU A 866 -31.64 19.24 52.46
C LEU A 866 -30.73 20.48 52.70
N PRO A 867 -29.54 20.60 52.08
CA PRO A 867 -28.68 21.79 52.25
C PRO A 867 -29.25 23.06 51.60
N TRP A 868 -29.84 22.93 50.41
CA TRP A 868 -30.42 24.06 49.67
C TRP A 868 -31.67 24.64 50.37
N LEU A 869 -32.50 23.77 50.95
CA LEU A 869 -33.67 24.17 51.72
C LEU A 869 -33.30 24.91 53.03
N ALA A 870 -32.21 24.50 53.68
CA ALA A 870 -31.67 25.19 54.86
C ALA A 870 -31.11 26.59 54.52
N GLU A 871 -30.59 26.77 53.32
CA GLU A 871 -30.05 28.03 52.82
C GLU A 871 -31.14 28.98 52.35
N TRP A 872 -32.20 28.46 51.71
CA TRP A 872 -33.36 29.24 51.30
C TRP A 872 -34.12 29.82 52.50
N VAL A 873 -34.37 29.04 53.55
CA VAL A 873 -35.06 29.50 54.78
C VAL A 873 -34.31 30.62 55.50
N ARG A 874 -32.97 30.70 55.36
CA ARG A 874 -32.17 31.80 55.93
C ARG A 874 -32.31 33.14 55.19
N THR A 875 -32.84 33.15 53.96
CA THR A 875 -32.82 34.34 53.09
C THR A 875 -34.14 35.11 52.99
N VAL A 876 -35.22 34.63 53.62
CA VAL A 876 -36.58 35.16 53.33
C VAL A 876 -37.01 36.41 54.15
N PRO A 877 -36.52 36.76 55.35
CA PRO A 877 -36.96 38.00 55.99
C PRO A 877 -35.95 39.15 55.82
N ARG A 878 -35.82 39.70 54.59
CA ARG A 878 -35.19 41.02 54.38
C ARG A 878 -35.87 41.91 53.32
N ALA A 879 -37.00 41.50 52.74
CA ALA A 879 -37.62 42.22 51.62
C ALA A 879 -38.81 43.13 51.99
N LEU A 880 -39.01 43.49 53.28
CA LEU A 880 -40.20 44.24 53.71
C LEU A 880 -39.93 45.45 54.64
N GLU A 881 -38.77 46.10 54.54
CA GLU A 881 -38.56 47.41 55.17
C GLU A 881 -37.99 48.43 54.18
N GLY A 882 -38.74 49.52 53.96
CA GLY A 882 -38.18 50.86 54.02
C GLY A 882 -37.66 51.50 52.73
N THR A 883 -38.59 52.14 52.03
CA THR A 883 -38.40 53.39 51.26
C THR A 883 -37.42 54.41 51.87
N ARG A 884 -36.55 55.02 51.05
CA ARG A 884 -36.43 56.49 50.83
C ARG A 884 -35.17 56.84 50.01
N ASP A 885 -35.40 57.43 48.83
CA ASP A 885 -34.50 58.36 48.12
C ASP A 885 -34.19 59.60 49.01
N PRO A 886 -33.19 60.49 48.74
CA PRO A 886 -32.63 60.85 47.42
C PRO A 886 -31.10 61.22 47.36
N SER A 887 -30.65 61.61 46.15
CA SER A 887 -29.65 62.65 45.83
C SER A 887 -28.25 62.23 45.31
N GLY A 888 -27.86 62.84 44.17
CA GLY A 888 -26.56 63.51 44.04
C GLY A 888 -25.54 62.99 43.02
N ALA A 889 -25.49 63.65 41.85
CA ALA A 889 -24.27 64.17 41.18
C ALA A 889 -23.19 63.21 40.62
N THR A 890 -23.13 63.07 39.28
CA THR A 890 -22.08 63.57 38.34
C THR A 890 -20.66 62.97 38.44
N ALA A 891 -20.16 62.40 37.32
CA ALA A 891 -19.02 62.91 36.52
C ALA A 891 -18.30 61.81 35.69
N HIS A 892 -18.11 62.10 34.38
CA HIS A 892 -17.02 61.75 33.44
C HIS A 892 -16.48 60.29 33.39
N GLY A 893 -16.51 59.57 32.26
CA GLY A 893 -15.86 59.90 30.96
C GLY A 893 -14.34 59.64 31.07
N GLY A 894 -13.66 58.79 30.34
CA GLY A 894 -13.91 58.08 29.08
C GLY A 894 -12.56 57.99 28.36
N LEU A 895 -12.11 56.78 28.04
CA LEU A 895 -11.44 56.37 26.80
C LEU A 895 -11.17 54.85 26.86
#